data_AF-A0AA40SXJ1-F1
#
_entry.id   AF-A0AA40SXJ1-F1
#
_cell.length_a   1.000
_cell.length_b   1.000
_cell.length_c   1.000
_cell.angle_alpha   90.00
_cell.angle_beta   90.00
_cell.angle_gamma   90.00
#
_symmetry.space_group_name_H-M   'P 1'
#
loop_
_entity.id
_entity.type
_entity.pdbx_description
1 polymer ?
#
loop_
_entity_poly.entity_id
_entity_poly.type
_entity_poly.pdbx_seq_one_letter_code
_entity_poly.pdbx_strand_id
1 'polypeptide(L)'
;MKQLHGNSLILGATAFVFLAAQPVWAQITQITDVQLNPVSGGISVVLKTSSGSRPQVFTTKRGKALVADIINTQLRLPQGNSFRQDNPSPGISSVEISQLDANSIRVMVIGSNNAPDTQPVERKQNGISLSFTPSAGTTVLAPTPRPTQTTPTPPTPTASPAPAPAQPGQKPNVLVPNPQVTIDGTPAQAAGPGQPVSQAPPFLPRAVAPPVGDIAISATDASPSTVDLATQERVPRLVLRDAPVREVLSLLARAASLNLAYVGGETAGAASGEGKPASGGDGSTISLDIENEPVQDVFNYVLRLSGLEANRSGRTIFVGPKLPNATRDMVMRSLRLNQVTVGVALNFLVGLGAESAVSRERQVTSVNAVPVGAGATPITQTQTTTETKVETQRVDFKDSNPLLRGLQALGDERTNSLTLIGPPRLVEMAMAQLTQLDIRRRQVAVNVKIIDVNLLNTQDYNTSFSFGIGNNFFTNDGGAASLNFGGSRPATRAEATSSVTGTPVISNPVTGQPFLDPNSTVAVPGTTPGTIVVDPSGNITRVANPGSGNFYRPTAPTGNPLQPGFSDITPATDNIITRNADGTSSITQGALGSATTTLPTLFQFPKRLLASLQAQVTNGNAKILTDPTLIVQEGQTANVNLTQEVVGNIKREIVRDANLATETISAEKDRVGLTLGVKIERIDDNGFVSLSVAPVVKAPQAPATINVGGGGSQQIFLVSERSLNSGLIRLRDGQTLILSGIIQDTDRTSVSKIPILGDLPLIGSLFRQTNRSNQRQEVIVLLTPQIMDDTENSSYGYNYTPSPQVRQILERRGLKTPAR
;
A
#
# COMPACT_ATOMS: atom_id res chain seq x y z
N MET A 1 39.78 4.93 -9.74
CA MET A 1 41.17 4.64 -10.16
C MET A 1 41.91 5.96 -10.35
N LYS A 2 42.92 6.25 -9.51
CA LYS A 2 43.99 7.23 -9.76
C LYS A 2 45.25 6.68 -9.09
N GLN A 3 46.30 6.53 -9.88
CA GLN A 3 47.57 5.92 -9.52
C GLN A 3 48.35 6.82 -8.55
N LEU A 4 48.96 6.21 -7.53
CA LEU A 4 50.02 6.81 -6.71
C LEU A 4 51.30 6.04 -6.99
N HIS A 5 52.26 6.73 -7.60
CA HIS A 5 53.62 6.26 -7.80
C HIS A 5 54.36 6.21 -6.47
N GLY A 6 55.25 5.24 -6.36
CA GLY A 6 55.99 4.91 -5.15
C GLY A 6 57.03 5.94 -4.75
N ASN A 7 57.31 5.94 -3.46
CA ASN A 7 58.66 6.12 -2.92
C ASN A 7 58.83 5.14 -1.76
N SER A 8 59.90 4.37 -1.85
CA SER A 8 60.34 3.37 -0.88
C SER A 8 60.63 4.01 0.48
N LEU A 9 59.80 3.71 1.48
CA LEU A 9 60.11 3.93 2.89
C LEU A 9 60.52 2.59 3.49
N ILE A 10 61.83 2.39 3.68
CA ILE A 10 62.37 1.26 4.45
C ILE A 10 62.08 1.55 5.92
N LEU A 11 61.02 0.97 6.46
CA LEU A 11 60.72 0.95 7.89
C LEU A 11 61.52 -0.18 8.54
N GLY A 12 62.41 0.19 9.46
CA GLY A 12 63.11 -0.74 10.33
C GLY A 12 62.13 -1.63 11.09
N ALA A 13 62.46 -2.92 11.15
CA ALA A 13 61.64 -3.96 11.74
C ALA A 13 61.47 -3.76 13.26
N THR A 14 60.46 -3.01 13.67
CA THR A 14 59.77 -3.25 14.94
C THR A 14 58.64 -4.24 14.63
N ALA A 15 58.72 -5.42 15.22
CA ALA A 15 57.70 -6.46 15.07
C ALA A 15 56.39 -5.96 15.67
N PHE A 16 55.54 -5.35 14.84
CA PHE A 16 54.12 -5.20 15.13
C PHE A 16 53.51 -6.60 15.08
N VAL A 17 53.43 -7.24 16.24
CA VAL A 17 52.54 -8.38 16.42
C VAL A 17 51.13 -7.85 16.20
N PHE A 18 50.55 -8.16 15.05
CA PHE A 18 49.09 -8.15 14.91
C PHE A 18 48.55 -9.10 15.98
N LEU A 19 48.19 -8.54 17.14
CA LEU A 19 47.19 -9.14 18.00
C LEU A 19 45.89 -9.03 17.23
N ALA A 20 45.68 -9.95 16.29
CA ALA A 20 44.35 -10.50 16.08
C ALA A 20 43.82 -10.73 17.49
N ALA A 21 42.70 -10.09 17.84
CA ALA A 21 42.04 -10.31 19.11
C ALA A 21 42.02 -11.82 19.32
N GLN A 22 42.86 -12.32 20.21
CA GLN A 22 42.64 -13.65 20.72
C GLN A 22 41.29 -13.47 21.40
N PRO A 23 40.22 -14.13 20.89
CA PRO A 23 38.95 -14.07 21.58
C PRO A 23 39.28 -14.44 23.02
N VAL A 24 38.69 -13.73 23.98
CA VAL A 24 38.57 -14.32 25.32
C VAL A 24 38.01 -15.70 25.03
N TRP A 25 38.84 -16.75 25.20
CA TRP A 25 38.38 -18.11 24.99
C TRP A 25 37.32 -18.29 26.05
N ALA A 26 36.06 -18.04 25.68
CA ALA A 26 34.94 -18.54 26.41
C ALA A 26 35.25 -20.02 26.57
N GLN A 27 35.44 -20.48 27.81
CA GLN A 27 35.73 -21.89 28.04
C GLN A 27 34.66 -22.68 27.30
N ILE A 28 35.11 -23.49 26.33
CA ILE A 28 34.23 -24.28 25.50
C ILE A 28 33.44 -25.16 26.46
N THR A 29 32.12 -25.02 26.42
CA THR A 29 31.25 -25.73 27.37
C THR A 29 31.21 -27.19 26.99
N GLN A 30 31.73 -28.07 27.85
CA GLN A 30 31.78 -29.49 27.54
C GLN A 30 30.40 -30.11 27.80
N ILE A 31 29.90 -30.85 26.81
CA ILE A 31 28.69 -31.66 26.95
C ILE A 31 29.13 -33.04 27.40
N THR A 32 28.85 -33.35 28.67
CA THR A 32 29.36 -34.54 29.34
C THR A 32 28.40 -35.72 29.29
N ASP A 33 27.12 -35.46 29.03
CA ASP A 33 26.07 -36.48 29.00
C ASP A 33 24.91 -36.05 28.10
N VAL A 34 24.27 -37.03 27.47
CA VAL A 34 23.11 -36.86 26.58
C VAL A 34 22.01 -37.79 27.05
N GLN A 35 20.84 -37.24 27.36
CA GLN A 35 19.67 -38.01 27.76
C GLN A 35 18.50 -37.70 26.83
N LEU A 36 17.84 -38.74 26.33
CA LEU A 36 16.63 -38.62 25.51
C LEU A 36 15.43 -38.96 26.38
N ASN A 37 14.59 -37.96 26.65
CA ASN A 37 13.39 -38.14 27.45
C ASN A 37 12.15 -38.03 26.54
N PRO A 38 11.29 -39.05 26.48
CA PRO A 38 10.02 -38.94 25.78
C PRO A 38 9.14 -37.89 26.48
N VAL A 39 8.58 -36.97 25.70
CA VAL A 39 7.61 -35.96 26.17
C VAL A 39 6.30 -36.16 25.41
N SER A 40 5.18 -35.62 25.92
CA SER A 40 3.87 -35.80 25.30
C SER A 40 3.89 -35.39 23.82
N GLY A 41 3.86 -36.39 22.93
CA GLY A 41 3.93 -36.18 21.48
C GLY A 41 5.29 -35.74 20.92
N GLY A 42 6.43 -36.05 21.55
CA GLY A 42 7.74 -35.67 21.04
C GLY A 42 8.94 -36.26 21.80
N ILE A 43 10.13 -35.74 21.53
CA ILE A 43 11.38 -36.13 22.20
C ILE A 43 12.07 -34.89 22.76
N SER A 44 12.53 -34.96 24.02
CA SER A 44 13.37 -33.93 24.63
C SER A 44 14.80 -34.44 24.72
N VAL A 45 15.72 -33.72 24.06
CA VAL A 45 17.16 -33.98 24.08
C VAL A 45 17.77 -33.12 25.18
N VAL A 46 18.19 -33.75 26.27
CA VAL A 46 18.81 -33.08 27.43
C VAL A 46 20.33 -33.26 27.35
N LEU A 47 21.05 -32.16 27.23
CA LEU A 47 22.51 -32.09 27.18
C LEU A 47 23.02 -31.55 28.51
N LYS A 48 23.76 -32.34 29.28
CA LYS A 48 24.40 -31.84 30.53
C LYS A 48 25.68 -31.09 30.20
N THR A 49 25.85 -29.92 30.79
CA THR A 49 27.00 -29.05 30.56
C THR A 49 27.94 -29.04 31.76
N SER A 50 29.26 -29.04 31.53
CA SER A 50 30.29 -28.97 32.59
C SER A 50 30.42 -27.59 33.26
N SER A 51 29.79 -26.56 32.69
CA SER A 51 29.79 -25.17 33.17
C SER A 51 28.43 -24.52 32.94
N GLY A 52 28.01 -23.58 33.80
CA GLY A 52 26.74 -22.82 33.68
C GLY A 52 26.70 -21.76 32.56
N SER A 53 27.62 -21.87 31.60
CA SER A 53 27.70 -21.05 30.39
C SER A 53 26.45 -21.21 29.53
N ARG A 54 26.05 -20.16 28.82
CA ARG A 54 24.83 -20.12 27.98
C ARG A 54 25.19 -20.20 26.49
N PRO A 55 25.44 -21.37 25.90
CA PRO A 55 25.76 -21.47 24.48
C PRO A 55 24.57 -21.08 23.60
N GLN A 56 24.87 -20.56 22.41
CA GLN A 56 23.85 -20.18 21.44
C GLN A 56 23.49 -21.38 20.57
N VAL A 57 22.21 -21.51 20.25
CA VAL A 57 21.65 -22.61 19.45
C VAL A 57 21.04 -22.02 18.19
N PHE A 58 21.44 -22.50 17.02
CA PHE A 58 20.86 -22.16 15.73
C PHE A 58 20.14 -23.36 15.16
N THR A 59 18.85 -23.24 14.86
CA THR A 59 18.07 -24.32 14.26
C THR A 59 17.81 -24.06 12.78
N THR A 60 17.88 -25.09 11.95
CA THR A 60 17.59 -25.04 10.52
C THR A 60 16.88 -26.31 10.09
N LYS A 61 15.79 -26.17 9.33
CA LYS A 61 15.06 -27.31 8.75
C LYS A 61 15.64 -27.66 7.37
N ARG A 62 15.98 -28.91 7.15
CA ARG A 62 16.48 -29.43 5.86
C ARG A 62 15.79 -30.75 5.52
N GLY A 63 14.81 -30.71 4.61
CA GLY A 63 14.03 -31.89 4.22
C GLY A 63 13.23 -32.45 5.39
N LYS A 64 13.47 -33.72 5.75
CA LYS A 64 12.87 -34.39 6.92
C LYS A 64 13.67 -34.19 8.22
N ALA A 65 14.82 -33.53 8.16
CA ALA A 65 15.68 -33.30 9.31
C ALA A 65 15.53 -31.88 9.84
N LEU A 66 15.53 -31.74 11.16
CA LEU A 66 15.77 -30.48 11.84
C LEU A 66 17.17 -30.54 12.48
N VAL A 67 18.01 -29.60 12.10
CA VAL A 67 19.42 -29.51 12.53
C VAL A 67 19.53 -28.35 13.50
N ALA A 68 20.11 -28.59 14.68
CA ALA A 68 20.41 -27.59 15.69
C ALA A 68 21.93 -27.54 15.92
N ASP A 69 22.57 -26.47 15.49
CA ASP A 69 24.00 -26.22 15.68
C ASP A 69 24.19 -25.41 16.97
N ILE A 70 24.94 -25.97 17.92
CA ILE A 70 25.21 -25.35 19.22
C ILE A 70 26.66 -24.87 19.23
N ILE A 71 26.84 -23.55 19.25
CA ILE A 71 28.17 -22.93 19.20
C ILE A 71 28.77 -22.73 20.60
N ASN A 72 30.09 -22.67 20.67
CA ASN A 72 30.87 -22.61 21.90
C ASN A 72 30.71 -23.86 22.80
N THR A 73 30.57 -25.03 22.18
CA THR A 73 30.42 -26.32 22.89
C THR A 73 31.33 -27.41 22.31
N GLN A 74 31.71 -28.38 23.13
CA GLN A 74 32.49 -29.55 22.71
C GLN A 74 31.86 -30.81 23.31
N LEU A 75 31.68 -31.84 22.48
CA LEU A 75 31.11 -33.11 22.91
C LEU A 75 32.17 -33.96 23.61
N ARG A 76 31.95 -34.35 24.86
CA ARG A 76 32.84 -35.18 25.67
C ARG A 76 32.03 -36.28 26.36
N LEU A 77 31.53 -37.22 25.58
CA LEU A 77 30.73 -38.33 26.11
C LEU A 77 31.64 -39.49 26.55
N PRO A 78 31.25 -40.27 27.57
CA PRO A 78 32.00 -41.47 27.97
C PRO A 78 32.14 -42.53 26.87
N GLN A 79 31.26 -42.50 25.86
CA GLN A 79 31.13 -43.52 24.80
C GLN A 79 31.72 -43.07 23.44
N GLY A 80 32.27 -41.85 23.33
CA GLY A 80 32.88 -41.35 22.08
C GLY A 80 32.50 -39.90 21.73
N ASN A 81 32.88 -39.44 20.53
CA ASN A 81 32.65 -38.07 20.04
C ASN A 81 31.36 -37.89 19.22
N SER A 82 30.42 -38.83 19.34
CA SER A 82 29.10 -38.80 18.71
C SER A 82 28.10 -39.65 19.49
N PHE A 83 26.82 -39.31 19.42
CA PHE A 83 25.71 -40.07 19.97
C PHE A 83 24.64 -40.23 18.91
N ARG A 84 24.07 -41.43 18.74
CA ARG A 84 22.97 -41.66 17.81
C ARG A 84 22.00 -42.65 18.41
N GLN A 85 20.71 -42.32 18.33
CA GLN A 85 19.61 -43.19 18.71
C GLN A 85 18.59 -43.23 17.57
N ASP A 86 18.32 -44.42 17.04
CA ASP A 86 17.28 -44.63 16.05
C ASP A 86 15.93 -44.93 16.73
N ASN A 87 14.84 -44.44 16.16
CA ASN A 87 13.46 -44.57 16.65
C ASN A 87 13.23 -44.23 18.15
N PRO A 88 13.67 -43.06 18.65
CA PRO A 88 13.54 -42.71 20.08
C PRO A 88 12.09 -42.41 20.51
N SER A 89 11.19 -42.06 19.59
CA SER A 89 9.76 -41.85 19.84
C SER A 89 8.93 -41.99 18.57
N PRO A 90 7.60 -42.25 18.65
CA PRO A 90 6.72 -42.22 17.49
C PRO A 90 6.82 -40.88 16.74
N GLY A 91 7.03 -40.91 15.42
CA GLY A 91 7.17 -39.72 14.58
C GLY A 91 8.61 -39.20 14.40
N ILE A 92 9.59 -39.71 15.16
CA ILE A 92 11.01 -39.38 15.03
C ILE A 92 11.77 -40.63 14.57
N SER A 93 12.38 -40.55 13.38
CA SER A 93 13.17 -41.62 12.77
C SER A 93 14.53 -41.80 13.46
N SER A 94 15.22 -40.71 13.81
CA SER A 94 16.49 -40.78 14.53
C SER A 94 16.86 -39.44 15.17
N VAL A 95 17.66 -39.50 16.23
CA VAL A 95 18.35 -38.36 16.84
C VAL A 95 19.85 -38.66 16.82
N GLU A 96 20.62 -37.77 16.20
CA GLU A 96 22.07 -37.86 16.09
C GLU A 96 22.72 -36.59 16.62
N ILE A 97 23.81 -36.73 17.36
CA ILE A 97 24.57 -35.64 17.95
C ILE A 97 26.03 -35.90 17.61
N SER A 98 26.65 -35.02 16.84
CA SER A 98 28.03 -35.15 16.40
C SER A 98 28.79 -33.85 16.62
N GLN A 99 30.10 -33.98 16.85
CA GLN A 99 30.97 -32.83 16.91
C GLN A 99 31.20 -32.30 15.49
N LEU A 100 30.85 -31.03 15.24
CA LEU A 100 30.96 -30.42 13.92
C LEU A 100 32.36 -29.84 13.70
N ASP A 101 32.92 -29.19 14.72
CA ASP A 101 34.29 -28.70 14.76
C ASP A 101 34.83 -28.61 16.21
N ALA A 102 35.96 -27.92 16.41
CA ALA A 102 36.56 -27.78 17.74
C ALA A 102 35.67 -27.05 18.76
N ASN A 103 34.72 -26.21 18.30
CA ASN A 103 33.95 -25.26 19.11
C ASN A 103 32.43 -25.37 18.91
N SER A 104 31.93 -26.37 18.17
CA SER A 104 30.50 -26.55 17.94
C SER A 104 30.08 -28.02 17.85
N ILE A 105 28.85 -28.29 18.27
CA ILE A 105 28.19 -29.58 18.09
C ILE A 105 26.94 -29.42 17.24
N ARG A 106 26.56 -30.48 16.54
CA ARG A 106 25.35 -30.55 15.73
C ARG A 106 24.40 -31.60 16.29
N VAL A 107 23.17 -31.21 16.59
CA VAL A 107 22.06 -32.11 16.92
C VAL A 107 21.15 -32.21 15.71
N MET A 108 21.07 -33.38 15.08
CA MET A 108 20.21 -33.66 13.94
C MET A 108 19.06 -34.58 14.37
N VAL A 109 17.83 -34.11 14.20
CA VAL A 109 16.62 -34.89 14.50
C VAL A 109 15.85 -35.13 13.20
N ILE A 110 15.72 -36.38 12.79
CA ILE A 110 15.03 -36.77 11.55
C ILE A 110 13.62 -37.22 11.90
N GLY A 111 12.60 -36.57 11.34
CA GLY A 111 11.21 -37.01 11.46
C GLY A 111 10.86 -38.08 10.42
N SER A 112 9.86 -38.91 10.70
CA SER A 112 9.44 -39.98 9.78
C SER A 112 8.82 -39.46 8.48
N ASN A 113 7.96 -38.45 8.58
CA ASN A 113 7.22 -37.88 7.45
C ASN A 113 7.70 -36.46 7.07
N ASN A 114 7.84 -35.56 8.05
CA ASN A 114 8.27 -34.17 7.90
C ASN A 114 9.32 -33.82 8.95
N ALA A 115 10.09 -32.73 8.74
CA ALA A 115 10.99 -32.22 9.78
C ALA A 115 10.21 -31.87 11.05
N PRO A 116 10.67 -32.29 12.25
CA PRO A 116 10.02 -31.95 13.52
C PRO A 116 9.95 -30.44 13.74
N ASP A 117 8.97 -30.00 14.51
CA ASP A 117 8.87 -28.64 15.04
C ASP A 117 9.67 -28.52 16.35
N THR A 118 10.34 -27.39 16.55
CA THR A 118 11.16 -27.10 17.74
C THR A 118 10.34 -26.26 18.71
N GLN A 119 10.30 -26.70 19.97
CA GLN A 119 9.80 -25.88 21.08
C GLN A 119 10.91 -24.98 21.63
N PRO A 120 10.60 -23.96 22.46
CA PRO A 120 11.59 -23.08 23.07
C PRO A 120 12.71 -23.87 23.77
N VAL A 121 13.96 -23.47 23.56
CA VAL A 121 15.11 -24.08 24.25
C VAL A 121 15.03 -23.74 25.73
N GLU A 122 14.75 -24.75 26.56
CA GLU A 122 14.79 -24.59 28.02
C GLU A 122 16.22 -24.75 28.51
N ARG A 123 16.72 -23.76 29.26
CA ARG A 123 18.09 -23.73 29.79
C ARG A 123 18.02 -23.86 31.31
N LYS A 124 18.63 -24.92 31.84
CA LYS A 124 18.80 -25.14 33.28
C LYS A 124 20.25 -24.83 33.68
N GLN A 125 20.50 -24.61 34.97
CA GLN A 125 21.81 -24.14 35.48
C GLN A 125 22.99 -25.02 35.02
N ASN A 126 22.75 -26.32 34.77
CA ASN A 126 23.75 -27.31 34.34
C ASN A 126 23.33 -28.13 33.09
N GLY A 127 22.46 -27.59 32.23
CA GLY A 127 22.07 -28.30 31.00
C GLY A 127 21.15 -27.57 30.05
N ILE A 128 21.09 -28.06 28.82
CA ILE A 128 20.26 -27.53 27.72
C ILE A 128 19.28 -28.62 27.34
N SER A 129 17.97 -28.33 27.40
CA SER A 129 16.93 -29.23 26.89
C SER A 129 16.33 -28.67 25.62
N LEU A 130 16.41 -29.45 24.54
CA LEU A 130 15.80 -29.17 23.25
C LEU A 130 14.63 -30.12 23.04
N SER A 131 13.41 -29.59 22.99
CA SER A 131 12.20 -30.39 22.77
C SER A 131 11.75 -30.32 21.32
N PHE A 132 11.51 -31.48 20.72
CA PHE A 132 11.10 -31.64 19.33
C PHE A 132 9.77 -32.40 19.26
N THR A 133 8.81 -31.85 18.53
CA THR A 133 7.50 -32.47 18.30
C THR A 133 7.33 -32.81 16.82
N PRO A 134 6.82 -34.00 16.43
CA PRO A 134 6.55 -34.34 15.05
C PRO A 134 5.57 -33.34 14.44
N SER A 135 5.91 -32.80 13.27
CA SER A 135 5.02 -31.87 12.56
C SER A 135 3.84 -32.65 11.95
N ALA A 136 2.62 -32.33 12.39
CA ALA A 136 1.40 -32.96 11.87
C ALA A 136 1.18 -32.54 10.41
N GLY A 137 1.35 -33.48 9.48
CA GLY A 137 1.12 -33.22 8.06
C GLY A 137 -0.38 -33.14 7.73
N THR A 138 -0.79 -32.05 7.11
CA THR A 138 -2.03 -31.98 6.33
C THR A 138 -1.90 -32.84 5.08
N THR A 139 -2.73 -33.89 4.95
CA THR A 139 -2.83 -34.67 3.72
C THR A 139 -3.76 -33.97 2.72
N VAL A 140 -3.19 -33.46 1.62
CA VAL A 140 -3.91 -33.16 0.38
C VAL A 140 -3.58 -34.26 -0.63
N LEU A 141 -4.61 -34.99 -1.08
CA LEU A 141 -4.53 -35.98 -2.15
C LEU A 141 -4.55 -35.30 -3.52
N ALA A 142 -3.70 -35.77 -4.43
CA ALA A 142 -3.77 -35.56 -5.88
C ALA A 142 -3.66 -36.93 -6.61
N PRO A 143 -4.17 -37.07 -7.86
CA PRO A 143 -4.93 -38.25 -8.30
C PRO A 143 -4.21 -39.24 -9.25
N THR A 144 -4.94 -40.32 -9.56
CA THR A 144 -4.89 -41.33 -10.67
C THR A 144 -4.15 -42.67 -10.47
N PRO A 145 -4.54 -43.80 -11.12
CA PRO A 145 -5.79 -44.20 -11.82
C PRO A 145 -6.39 -45.57 -11.34
N ARG A 146 -7.55 -45.96 -11.91
CA ARG A 146 -8.38 -47.16 -11.60
C ARG A 146 -7.88 -48.45 -12.30
N PRO A 147 -8.06 -49.64 -11.67
CA PRO A 147 -8.68 -50.80 -12.33
C PRO A 147 -9.81 -51.45 -11.48
N THR A 148 -10.55 -52.37 -12.11
CA THR A 148 -11.86 -52.95 -11.72
C THR A 148 -11.83 -54.32 -11.03
N GLN A 149 -12.86 -54.56 -10.16
CA GLN A 149 -13.51 -55.83 -9.73
C GLN A 149 -12.71 -56.79 -8.80
N THR A 150 -13.19 -57.48 -7.74
CA THR A 150 -14.51 -58.08 -7.33
C THR A 150 -14.66 -58.24 -5.77
N THR A 151 -15.92 -58.33 -5.31
CA THR A 151 -16.64 -58.82 -4.06
C THR A 151 -15.89 -59.42 -2.83
N PRO A 152 -16.39 -59.25 -1.57
CA PRO A 152 -17.38 -60.17 -0.95
C PRO A 152 -18.47 -59.52 -0.03
N THR A 153 -19.53 -60.30 0.28
CA THR A 153 -20.79 -59.99 1.00
C THR A 153 -20.76 -60.36 2.54
N PRO A 154 -21.83 -60.17 3.37
CA PRO A 154 -21.76 -59.53 4.70
C PRO A 154 -22.34 -60.37 5.88
N PRO A 155 -22.54 -59.82 7.11
CA PRO A 155 -23.57 -60.32 8.01
C PRO A 155 -24.61 -59.26 8.48
N THR A 156 -25.79 -59.80 8.77
CA THR A 156 -27.11 -59.23 9.06
C THR A 156 -27.28 -58.60 10.46
N PRO A 157 -28.18 -57.61 10.65
CA PRO A 157 -28.83 -57.31 11.93
C PRO A 157 -30.33 -57.66 11.94
N THR A 158 -30.83 -58.08 13.11
CA THR A 158 -32.22 -58.45 13.35
C THR A 158 -32.99 -57.35 14.10
N ALA A 159 -34.21 -57.07 13.64
CA ALA A 159 -35.46 -56.92 14.41
C ALA A 159 -36.34 -55.74 13.94
N SER A 160 -37.59 -56.07 13.59
CA SER A 160 -38.74 -55.22 13.21
C SER A 160 -39.87 -55.50 14.23
N PRO A 161 -40.94 -54.68 14.42
CA PRO A 161 -42.01 -54.54 13.41
C PRO A 161 -42.78 -53.19 13.32
N ALA A 162 -43.52 -53.02 12.22
CA ALA A 162 -44.58 -52.01 11.92
C ALA A 162 -46.00 -52.66 12.10
N PRO A 163 -47.20 -52.09 11.71
CA PRO A 163 -47.55 -50.78 11.07
C PRO A 163 -48.89 -50.04 11.49
N ALA A 164 -48.93 -48.71 11.24
CA ALA A 164 -49.95 -47.76 10.64
C ALA A 164 -51.50 -47.84 10.88
N PRO A 165 -52.38 -46.84 10.49
CA PRO A 165 -52.23 -45.39 10.10
C PRO A 165 -53.34 -44.39 10.62
N ALA A 166 -53.18 -43.06 10.41
CA ALA A 166 -54.21 -42.10 9.87
C ALA A 166 -53.79 -40.59 9.88
N GLN A 167 -54.29 -39.84 8.87
CA GLN A 167 -54.09 -38.45 8.36
C GLN A 167 -54.89 -37.33 9.11
N PRO A 168 -55.01 -36.02 8.70
CA PRO A 168 -54.54 -35.24 7.50
C PRO A 168 -54.03 -33.76 7.70
N GLY A 169 -53.53 -33.09 6.63
CA GLY A 169 -53.76 -31.62 6.39
C GLY A 169 -52.69 -30.73 5.67
N GLN A 170 -52.80 -30.59 4.32
CA GLN A 170 -52.62 -29.45 3.33
C GLN A 170 -51.51 -28.34 3.46
N LYS A 171 -50.58 -28.06 2.48
CA LYS A 171 -50.54 -27.49 1.08
C LYS A 171 -50.41 -25.92 0.98
N PRO A 172 -49.89 -25.25 -0.09
CA PRO A 172 -48.99 -25.62 -1.21
C PRO A 172 -47.93 -24.54 -1.67
N ASN A 173 -47.06 -24.86 -2.65
CA ASN A 173 -46.19 -23.93 -3.40
C ASN A 173 -46.54 -23.95 -4.92
N VAL A 174 -46.38 -22.81 -5.61
CA VAL A 174 -46.96 -22.49 -6.93
C VAL A 174 -46.07 -22.89 -8.13
N LEU A 175 -46.75 -23.22 -9.23
CA LEU A 175 -46.33 -23.74 -10.53
C LEU A 175 -46.18 -22.60 -11.56
N VAL A 176 -45.20 -22.69 -12.47
CA VAL A 176 -45.23 -22.01 -13.79
C VAL A 176 -45.06 -23.06 -14.89
N PRO A 177 -45.98 -23.20 -15.87
CA PRO A 177 -45.86 -24.17 -16.95
C PRO A 177 -45.17 -23.60 -18.19
N ASN A 178 -44.38 -24.44 -18.86
CA ASN A 178 -43.83 -24.21 -20.20
C ASN A 178 -44.78 -24.87 -21.22
N PRO A 179 -45.44 -24.16 -22.15
CA PRO A 179 -46.39 -24.77 -23.07
C PRO A 179 -45.67 -25.50 -24.21
N GLN A 180 -45.99 -26.78 -24.40
CA GLN A 180 -45.69 -27.53 -25.63
C GLN A 180 -46.83 -27.30 -26.62
N VAL A 181 -46.51 -26.74 -27.79
CA VAL A 181 -47.45 -26.60 -28.91
C VAL A 181 -47.36 -27.88 -29.76
N THR A 182 -48.46 -28.62 -29.83
CA THR A 182 -48.65 -29.77 -30.73
C THR A 182 -49.51 -29.34 -31.91
N ILE A 183 -49.05 -29.62 -33.14
CA ILE A 183 -49.85 -29.58 -34.37
C ILE A 183 -49.80 -30.99 -34.95
N ASP A 184 -50.97 -31.60 -35.19
CA ASP A 184 -51.19 -32.89 -35.87
C ASP A 184 -50.47 -34.14 -35.34
N GLY A 185 -50.61 -34.41 -34.03
CA GLY A 185 -50.64 -35.77 -33.50
C GLY A 185 -49.38 -36.65 -33.65
N THR A 186 -48.24 -36.11 -34.08
CA THR A 186 -46.96 -36.82 -34.16
C THR A 186 -45.88 -36.09 -33.35
N PRO A 187 -45.12 -36.76 -32.47
CA PRO A 187 -44.04 -36.11 -31.73
C PRO A 187 -42.92 -35.69 -32.70
N ALA A 188 -42.48 -34.43 -32.63
CA ALA A 188 -41.31 -33.97 -33.36
C ALA A 188 -40.06 -34.73 -32.87
N GLN A 189 -39.42 -35.46 -33.79
CA GLN A 189 -38.26 -36.30 -33.53
C GLN A 189 -37.02 -35.44 -33.25
N ALA A 190 -36.27 -35.77 -32.19
CA ALA A 190 -35.01 -35.11 -31.87
C ALA A 190 -33.99 -35.33 -32.99
N ALA A 191 -33.35 -34.24 -33.44
CA ALA A 191 -32.38 -34.24 -34.53
C ALA A 191 -31.19 -35.15 -34.20
N GLY A 192 -31.04 -36.23 -34.98
CA GLY A 192 -29.86 -37.10 -34.98
C GLY A 192 -28.69 -36.48 -35.76
N PRO A 193 -27.44 -36.92 -35.49
CA PRO A 193 -26.26 -36.39 -36.14
C PRO A 193 -26.22 -36.86 -37.61
N GLY A 194 -26.43 -35.94 -38.55
CA GLY A 194 -26.26 -36.23 -39.98
C GLY A 194 -27.11 -35.44 -40.99
N GLN A 195 -27.94 -34.47 -40.59
CA GLN A 195 -28.67 -33.64 -41.57
C GLN A 195 -27.92 -32.35 -41.95
N PRO A 196 -28.00 -31.92 -43.23
CA PRO A 196 -27.39 -30.68 -43.67
C PRO A 196 -28.07 -29.50 -42.96
N VAL A 197 -27.27 -28.68 -42.30
CA VAL A 197 -27.69 -27.44 -41.67
C VAL A 197 -28.31 -26.55 -42.75
N SER A 198 -29.63 -26.34 -42.68
CA SER A 198 -30.29 -25.28 -43.43
C SER A 198 -29.66 -23.96 -42.97
N GLN A 199 -28.85 -23.36 -43.84
CA GLN A 199 -28.27 -22.04 -43.58
C GLN A 199 -29.42 -21.07 -43.34
N ALA A 200 -29.48 -20.51 -42.13
CA ALA A 200 -30.24 -19.31 -41.89
C ALA A 200 -29.84 -18.27 -42.96
N PRO A 201 -30.78 -17.50 -43.52
CA PRO A 201 -30.45 -16.43 -44.46
C PRO A 201 -29.36 -15.56 -43.84
N PRO A 202 -28.36 -15.10 -44.62
CA PRO A 202 -27.26 -14.32 -44.07
C PRO A 202 -27.85 -13.15 -43.28
N PHE A 203 -27.49 -13.08 -42.01
CA PHE A 203 -27.75 -11.88 -41.22
C PHE A 203 -27.26 -10.71 -42.04
N LEU A 204 -28.11 -9.70 -42.26
CA LEU A 204 -27.66 -8.40 -42.74
C LEU A 204 -26.38 -8.05 -41.96
N PRO A 205 -25.30 -7.61 -42.63
CA PRO A 205 -24.07 -7.26 -41.93
C PRO A 205 -24.46 -6.32 -40.79
N ARG A 206 -24.07 -6.68 -39.56
CA ARG A 206 -24.16 -5.73 -38.44
C ARG A 206 -23.48 -4.46 -38.91
N ALA A 207 -24.12 -3.31 -38.70
CA ALA A 207 -23.52 -2.03 -39.04
C ALA A 207 -22.11 -2.00 -38.44
N VAL A 208 -21.10 -2.09 -39.30
CA VAL A 208 -19.70 -1.93 -38.92
C VAL A 208 -19.58 -0.47 -38.49
N ALA A 209 -19.02 -0.27 -37.30
CA ALA A 209 -18.91 1.07 -36.75
C ALA A 209 -18.09 1.95 -37.72
N PRO A 210 -18.53 3.19 -37.99
CA PRO A 210 -17.70 4.14 -38.72
C PRO A 210 -16.37 4.36 -37.98
N PRO A 211 -15.28 4.66 -38.69
CA PRO A 211 -14.00 4.97 -38.06
C PRO A 211 -14.16 6.13 -37.07
N VAL A 212 -13.57 5.99 -35.89
CA VAL A 212 -13.58 7.02 -34.85
C VAL A 212 -12.60 8.12 -35.25
N GLY A 213 -13.07 9.35 -35.47
CA GLY A 213 -12.14 10.50 -35.54
C GLY A 213 -12.36 11.62 -36.51
N ASP A 214 -13.45 11.63 -37.24
CA ASP A 214 -13.80 12.81 -38.02
C ASP A 214 -14.68 13.72 -37.18
N ILE A 215 -14.45 15.02 -37.27
CA ILE A 215 -15.39 16.01 -36.76
C ILE A 215 -16.72 15.74 -37.48
N ALA A 216 -17.73 15.32 -36.72
CA ALA A 216 -19.05 15.07 -37.27
C ALA A 216 -19.70 16.42 -37.61
N ILE A 217 -19.55 16.88 -38.86
CA ILE A 217 -20.22 18.08 -39.34
C ILE A 217 -21.62 17.69 -39.78
N SER A 218 -22.64 18.13 -39.04
CA SER A 218 -24.04 17.95 -39.46
C SER A 218 -24.43 19.05 -40.45
N ALA A 219 -24.49 18.74 -41.73
CA ALA A 219 -25.15 19.59 -42.72
C ALA A 219 -26.67 19.33 -42.71
N THR A 220 -27.33 19.65 -41.59
CA THR A 220 -28.80 19.54 -41.51
C THR A 220 -29.43 20.80 -42.10
N ASP A 221 -30.31 20.66 -43.11
CA ASP A 221 -31.02 21.79 -43.70
C ASP A 221 -32.07 22.36 -42.73
N ALA A 222 -31.75 23.49 -42.12
CA ALA A 222 -32.61 24.23 -41.18
C ALA A 222 -33.69 25.09 -41.86
N SER A 223 -33.93 24.94 -43.17
CA SER A 223 -34.99 25.66 -43.87
C SER A 223 -36.38 25.37 -43.25
N PRO A 224 -37.33 26.32 -43.27
CA PRO A 224 -38.66 26.10 -42.73
C PRO A 224 -39.41 25.01 -43.51
N SER A 225 -40.36 24.32 -42.86
CA SER A 225 -41.24 23.36 -43.55
C SER A 225 -42.08 24.07 -44.60
N THR A 226 -42.06 23.56 -45.83
CA THR A 226 -42.95 23.98 -46.92
C THR A 226 -44.06 22.96 -47.11
N VAL A 227 -45.26 23.43 -47.39
CA VAL A 227 -46.36 22.55 -47.80
C VAL A 227 -46.29 22.35 -49.31
N ASP A 228 -46.31 21.08 -49.74
CA ASP A 228 -46.37 20.74 -51.16
C ASP A 228 -47.81 20.74 -51.66
N LEU A 229 -48.13 21.70 -52.53
CA LEU A 229 -49.44 21.82 -53.17
C LEU A 229 -49.56 20.95 -54.43
N ALA A 230 -48.47 20.31 -54.90
CA ALA A 230 -48.39 19.52 -56.13
C ALA A 230 -49.01 20.22 -57.34
N THR A 231 -48.76 21.53 -57.47
CA THR A 231 -49.16 22.35 -58.62
C THR A 231 -47.96 23.18 -59.08
N GLN A 232 -47.84 23.37 -60.39
CA GLN A 232 -46.84 24.26 -61.00
C GLN A 232 -47.46 25.56 -61.52
N GLU A 233 -48.71 25.83 -61.15
CA GLU A 233 -49.42 27.02 -61.57
C GLU A 233 -48.74 28.29 -61.02
N ARG A 234 -48.64 29.32 -61.85
CA ARG A 234 -47.95 30.58 -61.53
C ARG A 234 -48.93 31.71 -61.43
N VAL A 235 -48.70 32.60 -60.46
CA VAL A 235 -49.47 33.82 -60.28
C VAL A 235 -48.80 34.93 -61.09
N PRO A 236 -49.42 35.43 -62.17
CA PRO A 236 -48.78 36.42 -63.06
C PRO A 236 -48.47 37.73 -62.33
N ARG A 237 -49.43 38.28 -61.57
CA ARG A 237 -49.22 39.39 -60.63
C ARG A 237 -50.27 39.36 -59.54
N LEU A 238 -49.87 39.49 -58.28
CA LEU A 238 -50.76 39.55 -57.13
C LEU A 238 -50.33 40.67 -56.20
N VAL A 239 -51.19 41.69 -56.10
CA VAL A 239 -51.02 42.82 -55.19
C VAL A 239 -52.08 42.74 -54.12
N LEU A 240 -51.65 42.59 -52.88
CA LEU A 240 -52.48 42.54 -51.69
C LEU A 240 -52.17 43.78 -50.85
N ARG A 241 -53.21 44.49 -50.42
CA ARG A 241 -53.11 45.63 -49.50
C ARG A 241 -54.06 45.37 -48.35
N ASP A 242 -53.49 45.09 -47.19
CA ASP A 242 -54.20 44.76 -45.95
C ASP A 242 -55.28 43.67 -46.15
N ALA A 243 -55.00 42.69 -47.00
CA ALA A 243 -55.93 41.63 -47.31
C ALA A 243 -55.99 40.62 -46.15
N PRO A 244 -57.18 40.14 -45.75
CA PRO A 244 -57.29 39.14 -44.69
C PRO A 244 -56.67 37.81 -45.15
N VAL A 245 -55.75 37.28 -44.34
CA VAL A 245 -54.93 36.09 -44.68
C VAL A 245 -55.80 34.89 -45.08
N ARG A 246 -56.96 34.70 -44.45
CA ARG A 246 -57.90 33.60 -44.78
C ARG A 246 -58.38 33.64 -46.24
N GLU A 247 -58.67 34.84 -46.76
CA GLU A 247 -59.23 35.01 -48.10
C GLU A 247 -58.13 34.81 -49.14
N VAL A 248 -56.94 35.34 -48.84
CA VAL A 248 -55.73 35.13 -49.64
C VAL A 248 -55.41 33.64 -49.76
N LEU A 249 -55.36 32.91 -48.64
CA LEU A 249 -55.10 31.47 -48.65
C LEU A 249 -56.21 30.70 -49.39
N SER A 250 -57.48 31.12 -49.27
CA SER A 250 -58.59 30.47 -49.97
C SER A 250 -58.53 30.69 -51.48
N LEU A 251 -58.08 31.87 -51.92
CA LEU A 251 -57.88 32.20 -53.33
C LEU A 251 -56.73 31.38 -53.90
N LEU A 252 -55.60 31.30 -53.20
CA LEU A 252 -54.43 30.53 -53.61
C LEU A 252 -54.71 29.02 -53.61
N ALA A 253 -55.43 28.49 -52.62
CA ALA A 253 -55.84 27.09 -52.60
C ALA A 253 -56.77 26.77 -53.77
N ARG A 254 -57.70 27.67 -54.09
CA ARG A 254 -58.61 27.52 -55.25
C ARG A 254 -57.87 27.58 -56.57
N ALA A 255 -56.91 28.50 -56.72
CA ALA A 255 -56.01 28.54 -57.87
C ALA A 255 -55.30 27.20 -58.03
N ALA A 256 -54.76 26.63 -56.95
CA ALA A 256 -54.16 25.30 -56.94
C ALA A 256 -55.13 24.12 -57.11
N SER A 257 -56.43 24.33 -57.36
CA SER A 257 -57.47 23.29 -57.43
C SER A 257 -57.62 22.44 -56.15
N LEU A 258 -57.35 23.03 -54.98
CA LEU A 258 -57.42 22.40 -53.66
C LEU A 258 -58.51 23.04 -52.77
N ASN A 259 -59.06 22.25 -51.86
CA ASN A 259 -59.99 22.72 -50.85
C ASN A 259 -59.21 23.30 -49.65
N LEU A 260 -59.72 24.35 -49.02
CA LEU A 260 -59.14 24.93 -47.81
C LEU A 260 -60.10 24.74 -46.62
N ALA A 261 -59.59 24.17 -45.53
CA ALA A 261 -60.27 24.10 -44.24
C ALA A 261 -59.49 24.96 -43.23
N TYR A 262 -60.10 26.04 -42.76
CA TYR A 262 -59.47 26.95 -41.80
C TYR A 262 -59.95 26.67 -40.38
N VAL A 263 -59.02 26.51 -39.44
CA VAL A 263 -59.28 26.30 -38.02
C VAL A 263 -58.84 27.57 -37.29
N GLY A 264 -59.79 28.44 -36.93
CA GLY A 264 -59.53 29.67 -36.21
C GLY A 264 -60.84 30.30 -35.74
N GLY A 265 -60.85 30.82 -34.52
CA GLY A 265 -62.06 31.12 -33.76
C GLY A 265 -63.01 32.12 -34.43
N GLU A 266 -64.23 31.64 -34.66
CA GLU A 266 -65.45 32.44 -34.58
C GLU A 266 -65.90 32.36 -33.11
N THR A 267 -65.82 33.46 -32.36
CA THR A 267 -66.47 33.57 -31.05
C THR A 267 -67.97 33.68 -31.28
N ALA A 268 -68.71 32.60 -31.09
CA ALA A 268 -70.16 32.61 -31.01
C ALA A 268 -70.62 31.81 -29.78
N GLY A 269 -71.09 32.52 -28.74
CA GLY A 269 -71.67 31.90 -27.54
C GLY A 269 -71.80 32.86 -26.35
N ALA A 270 -72.96 33.50 -26.23
CA ALA A 270 -73.41 34.50 -25.27
C ALA A 270 -73.08 34.30 -23.76
N ALA A 271 -72.68 35.39 -23.11
CA ALA A 271 -73.23 35.84 -21.82
C ALA A 271 -73.09 37.38 -21.72
N SER A 272 -74.17 38.01 -21.25
CA SER A 272 -74.49 39.44 -21.19
C SER A 272 -73.44 40.38 -20.56
N GLY A 273 -73.26 41.56 -21.16
CA GLY A 273 -72.63 42.73 -20.53
C GLY A 273 -72.46 43.90 -21.51
N GLU A 274 -73.11 45.02 -21.23
CA GLU A 274 -73.25 46.22 -22.07
C GLU A 274 -71.92 46.92 -22.43
N GLY A 275 -71.87 47.47 -23.65
CA GLY A 275 -71.23 48.78 -23.91
C GLY A 275 -69.76 48.81 -24.33
N LYS A 276 -69.43 48.36 -25.56
CA LYS A 276 -68.33 48.93 -26.38
C LYS A 276 -68.48 48.54 -27.85
N PRO A 277 -68.30 49.45 -28.83
CA PRO A 277 -68.45 49.09 -30.23
C PRO A 277 -67.38 48.07 -30.63
N ALA A 278 -67.83 47.01 -31.29
CA ALA A 278 -67.02 45.95 -31.86
C ALA A 278 -66.14 46.49 -32.98
N SER A 279 -64.82 46.52 -32.74
CA SER A 279 -63.84 46.44 -33.83
C SER A 279 -63.89 45.03 -34.38
N GLY A 280 -64.64 44.85 -35.47
CA GLY A 280 -64.65 43.60 -36.22
C GLY A 280 -63.30 43.36 -36.90
N GLY A 281 -62.85 42.11 -36.87
CA GLY A 281 -61.83 41.61 -37.79
C GLY A 281 -60.42 41.50 -37.23
N ASP A 282 -60.22 40.77 -36.12
CA ASP A 282 -58.87 40.42 -35.66
C ASP A 282 -58.33 39.16 -36.37
N GLY A 283 -58.41 39.17 -37.69
CA GLY A 283 -57.70 38.22 -38.55
C GLY A 283 -56.46 38.93 -39.08
N SER A 284 -55.28 38.32 -38.91
CA SER A 284 -54.03 38.84 -39.48
C SER A 284 -54.24 39.28 -40.93
N THR A 285 -53.93 40.55 -41.21
CA THR A 285 -53.91 41.10 -42.57
C THR A 285 -52.50 41.04 -43.14
N ILE A 286 -52.40 40.91 -44.46
CA ILE A 286 -51.12 40.83 -45.15
C ILE A 286 -51.10 41.77 -46.35
N SER A 287 -49.98 42.47 -46.50
CA SER A 287 -49.68 43.31 -47.64
C SER A 287 -48.49 42.69 -48.39
N LEU A 288 -48.68 42.37 -49.67
CA LEU A 288 -47.73 41.56 -50.45
C LEU A 288 -47.85 41.94 -51.93
N ASP A 289 -46.73 42.20 -52.60
CA ASP A 289 -46.66 42.47 -54.05
C ASP A 289 -45.70 41.45 -54.68
N ILE A 290 -46.25 40.54 -55.49
CA ILE A 290 -45.51 39.45 -56.12
C ILE A 290 -45.86 39.35 -57.61
N GLU A 291 -44.85 39.07 -58.43
CA GLU A 291 -44.96 38.90 -59.89
C GLU A 291 -44.28 37.59 -60.33
N ASN A 292 -44.95 36.82 -61.18
CA ASN A 292 -44.43 35.59 -61.80
C ASN A 292 -43.90 34.48 -60.84
N GLU A 293 -44.52 34.32 -59.66
CA GLU A 293 -44.15 33.27 -58.69
C GLU A 293 -45.11 32.05 -58.73
N PRO A 294 -44.64 30.83 -58.42
CA PRO A 294 -45.50 29.66 -58.24
C PRO A 294 -46.50 29.87 -57.10
N VAL A 295 -47.74 29.40 -57.29
CA VAL A 295 -48.82 29.46 -56.27
C VAL A 295 -48.36 28.82 -54.95
N GLN A 296 -47.56 27.76 -55.02
CA GLN A 296 -46.97 27.09 -53.88
C GLN A 296 -46.08 28.00 -53.02
N ASP A 297 -45.18 28.75 -53.64
CA ASP A 297 -44.23 29.59 -52.91
C ASP A 297 -44.96 30.78 -52.29
N VAL A 298 -45.87 31.40 -53.05
CA VAL A 298 -46.76 32.47 -52.55
C VAL A 298 -47.58 31.99 -51.35
N PHE A 299 -48.18 30.79 -51.43
CA PHE A 299 -48.92 30.20 -50.32
C PHE A 299 -48.05 29.99 -49.09
N ASN A 300 -46.84 29.45 -49.26
CA ASN A 300 -45.89 29.24 -48.18
C ASN A 300 -45.36 30.57 -47.57
N TYR A 301 -45.19 31.63 -48.37
CA TYR A 301 -44.84 32.96 -47.84
C TYR A 301 -45.94 33.55 -46.96
N VAL A 302 -47.20 33.42 -47.39
CA VAL A 302 -48.35 33.88 -46.60
C VAL A 302 -48.45 33.11 -45.29
N LEU A 303 -48.25 31.79 -45.30
CA LEU A 303 -48.21 31.00 -44.06
C LEU A 303 -47.09 31.43 -43.11
N ARG A 304 -45.88 31.68 -43.63
CA ARG A 304 -44.73 32.12 -42.82
C ARG A 304 -44.94 33.50 -42.19
N LEU A 305 -45.47 34.44 -42.96
CA LEU A 305 -45.69 35.81 -42.50
C LEU A 305 -46.87 35.91 -41.51
N SER A 306 -47.88 35.07 -41.68
CA SER A 306 -49.04 35.01 -40.77
C SER A 306 -48.84 34.12 -39.54
N GLY A 307 -47.75 33.33 -39.50
CA GLY A 307 -47.49 32.38 -38.42
C GLY A 307 -48.48 31.21 -38.37
N LEU A 308 -49.19 30.94 -39.46
CA LEU A 308 -50.16 29.85 -39.56
C LEU A 308 -49.47 28.54 -39.96
N GLU A 309 -49.91 27.45 -39.35
CA GLU A 309 -49.53 26.10 -39.73
C GLU A 309 -50.49 25.54 -40.77
N ALA A 310 -49.97 24.77 -41.73
CA ALA A 310 -50.77 24.12 -42.74
C ALA A 310 -50.35 22.66 -42.95
N ASN A 311 -51.32 21.77 -43.17
CA ASN A 311 -51.06 20.40 -43.61
C ASN A 311 -52.02 20.01 -44.74
N ARG A 312 -51.52 19.27 -45.73
CA ARG A 312 -52.31 18.81 -46.87
C ARG A 312 -52.65 17.33 -46.71
N SER A 313 -53.94 17.02 -46.73
CA SER A 313 -54.43 15.64 -46.84
C SER A 313 -55.20 15.49 -48.15
N GLY A 314 -54.58 14.82 -49.13
CA GLY A 314 -55.15 14.63 -50.46
C GLY A 314 -55.46 15.94 -51.17
N ARG A 315 -56.75 16.25 -51.34
CA ARG A 315 -57.25 17.47 -52.00
C ARG A 315 -57.59 18.61 -51.04
N THR A 316 -57.46 18.43 -49.73
CA THR A 316 -57.83 19.44 -48.73
C THR A 316 -56.60 19.89 -47.93
N ILE A 317 -56.44 21.19 -47.77
CA ILE A 317 -55.40 21.81 -46.95
C ILE A 317 -56.06 22.31 -45.67
N PHE A 318 -55.58 21.83 -44.52
CA PHE A 318 -55.96 22.33 -43.21
C PHE A 318 -55.02 23.45 -42.82
N VAL A 319 -55.53 24.62 -42.46
CA VAL A 319 -54.72 25.78 -42.03
C VAL A 319 -55.25 26.35 -40.72
N GLY A 320 -54.36 26.72 -39.81
CA GLY A 320 -54.74 27.42 -38.58
C GLY A 320 -53.52 27.82 -37.75
N PRO A 321 -53.70 28.66 -36.71
CA PRO A 321 -52.59 29.04 -35.82
C PRO A 321 -52.06 27.85 -35.00
N LYS A 322 -52.87 26.79 -34.83
CA LYS A 322 -52.45 25.52 -34.24
C LYS A 322 -53.33 24.39 -34.77
N LEU A 323 -52.78 23.52 -35.60
CA LEU A 323 -53.52 22.36 -36.11
C LEU A 323 -53.70 21.29 -35.01
N PRO A 324 -54.88 20.65 -34.87
CA PRO A 324 -55.04 19.47 -34.02
C PRO A 324 -54.07 18.35 -34.42
N ASN A 325 -53.59 17.56 -33.44
CA ASN A 325 -52.62 16.49 -33.68
C ASN A 325 -53.06 15.49 -34.77
N ALA A 326 -54.36 15.22 -34.90
CA ALA A 326 -54.92 14.33 -35.93
C ALA A 326 -54.80 14.87 -37.37
N THR A 327 -54.56 16.16 -37.53
CA THR A 327 -54.37 16.83 -38.83
C THR A 327 -52.91 17.13 -39.13
N ARG A 328 -51.98 16.75 -38.25
CA ARG A 328 -50.53 16.89 -38.43
C ARG A 328 -49.94 15.54 -38.80
N ASP A 329 -48.98 15.53 -39.72
CA ASP A 329 -48.17 14.34 -39.95
C ASP A 329 -47.26 14.15 -38.73
N MET A 330 -47.57 13.16 -37.89
CA MET A 330 -46.78 12.84 -36.70
C MET A 330 -46.14 11.46 -36.87
N VAL A 331 -44.85 11.37 -36.54
CA VAL A 331 -44.10 10.12 -36.50
C VAL A 331 -43.56 9.92 -35.10
N MET A 332 -43.61 8.67 -34.62
CA MET A 332 -42.92 8.25 -33.41
C MET A 332 -41.70 7.41 -33.77
N ARG A 333 -40.55 7.72 -33.17
CA ARG A 333 -39.34 6.89 -33.27
C ARG A 333 -38.76 6.66 -31.88
N SER A 334 -38.60 5.39 -31.53
CA SER A 334 -37.94 4.99 -30.28
C SER A 334 -36.50 4.58 -30.57
N LEU A 335 -35.57 5.11 -29.79
CA LEU A 335 -34.13 4.89 -29.91
C LEU A 335 -33.58 4.42 -28.56
N ARG A 336 -32.65 3.49 -28.60
CA ARG A 336 -31.84 3.13 -27.42
C ARG A 336 -30.46 3.71 -27.59
N LEU A 337 -30.01 4.48 -26.60
CA LEU A 337 -28.71 5.14 -26.62
C LEU A 337 -27.63 4.22 -26.02
N ASN A 338 -26.42 4.25 -26.58
CA ASN A 338 -25.33 3.34 -26.19
C ASN A 338 -24.21 4.04 -25.40
N GLN A 339 -23.93 5.31 -25.70
CA GLN A 339 -22.77 6.08 -25.22
C GLN A 339 -23.18 7.28 -24.36
N VAL A 340 -24.35 7.84 -24.65
CA VAL A 340 -24.92 8.99 -23.93
C VAL A 340 -26.11 8.53 -23.09
N THR A 341 -26.26 9.11 -21.90
CA THR A 341 -27.43 8.86 -21.05
C THR A 341 -28.62 9.66 -21.57
N VAL A 342 -29.83 9.10 -21.44
CA VAL A 342 -31.06 9.74 -21.92
C VAL A 342 -31.27 11.13 -21.33
N GLY A 343 -30.87 11.36 -20.08
CA GLY A 343 -30.94 12.69 -19.46
C GLY A 343 -30.07 13.73 -20.18
N VAL A 344 -28.86 13.37 -20.59
CA VAL A 344 -27.98 14.28 -21.37
C VAL A 344 -28.56 14.53 -22.76
N ALA A 345 -29.05 13.47 -23.42
CA ALA A 345 -29.68 13.59 -24.74
C ALA A 345 -30.93 14.48 -24.70
N LEU A 346 -31.79 14.33 -23.69
CA LEU A 346 -32.99 15.14 -23.51
C LEU A 346 -32.65 16.61 -23.24
N ASN A 347 -31.70 16.88 -22.33
CA ASN A 347 -31.26 18.26 -22.06
C ASN A 347 -30.75 18.95 -23.34
N PHE A 348 -30.02 18.21 -24.17
CA PHE A 348 -29.54 18.71 -25.46
C PHE A 348 -30.71 19.02 -26.43
N LEU A 349 -31.69 18.12 -26.57
CA LEU A 349 -32.86 18.33 -27.43
C LEU A 349 -33.75 19.49 -26.93
N VAL A 350 -33.91 19.62 -25.61
CA VAL A 350 -34.63 20.75 -24.98
C VAL A 350 -33.92 22.06 -25.27
N GLY A 351 -32.58 22.09 -25.21
CA GLY A 351 -31.77 23.24 -25.61
C GLY A 351 -31.97 23.65 -27.08
N LEU A 352 -32.35 22.70 -27.95
CA LEU A 352 -32.70 22.94 -29.35
C LEU A 352 -34.19 23.27 -29.57
N GLY A 353 -35.02 23.31 -28.53
CA GLY A 353 -36.44 23.69 -28.59
C GLY A 353 -37.47 22.59 -28.43
N ALA A 354 -37.05 21.34 -28.18
CA ALA A 354 -37.97 20.24 -27.95
C ALA A 354 -38.66 20.36 -26.57
N GLU A 355 -39.89 19.86 -26.47
CA GLU A 355 -40.55 19.63 -25.20
C GLU A 355 -40.20 18.22 -24.72
N SER A 356 -39.61 18.12 -23.53
CA SER A 356 -39.16 16.83 -22.99
C SER A 356 -39.98 16.41 -21.79
N ALA A 357 -40.14 15.10 -21.63
CA ALA A 357 -40.52 14.49 -20.38
C ALA A 357 -39.53 13.35 -20.07
N VAL A 358 -38.98 13.34 -18.86
CA VAL A 358 -38.10 12.25 -18.40
C VAL A 358 -38.78 11.50 -17.27
N SER A 359 -38.87 10.18 -17.40
CA SER A 359 -39.26 9.30 -16.30
C SER A 359 -38.02 8.89 -15.51
N ARG A 360 -37.91 9.34 -14.27
CA ARG A 360 -36.80 9.02 -13.36
C ARG A 360 -37.30 8.44 -12.04
N GLU A 361 -36.54 7.51 -11.47
CA GLU A 361 -36.75 7.01 -10.11
C GLU A 361 -36.14 8.01 -9.13
N ARG A 362 -36.97 8.60 -8.25
CA ARG A 362 -36.51 9.52 -7.21
C ARG A 362 -36.70 8.86 -5.85
N GLN A 363 -35.64 8.83 -5.05
CA GLN A 363 -35.78 8.52 -3.63
C GLN A 363 -36.43 9.72 -2.93
N VAL A 364 -37.66 9.52 -2.48
CA VAL A 364 -38.38 10.50 -1.66
C VAL A 364 -38.15 10.10 -0.21
N THR A 365 -37.42 10.95 0.51
CA THR A 365 -37.26 10.82 1.97
C THR A 365 -38.44 11.53 2.63
N SER A 366 -39.41 10.78 3.15
CA SER A 366 -40.47 11.34 3.97
C SER A 366 -40.02 11.34 5.44
N VAL A 367 -40.14 12.50 6.09
CA VAL A 367 -39.93 12.63 7.53
C VAL A 367 -41.32 12.68 8.14
N ASN A 368 -41.74 11.57 8.75
CA ASN A 368 -43.03 11.53 9.44
C ASN A 368 -42.78 11.71 10.94
N ALA A 369 -43.28 12.80 11.51
CA ALA A 369 -43.23 13.02 12.95
C ALA A 369 -44.41 12.27 13.58
N VAL A 370 -44.12 11.21 14.34
CA VAL A 370 -45.16 10.51 15.11
C VAL A 370 -45.36 11.29 16.41
N PRO A 371 -46.52 11.91 16.66
CA PRO A 371 -46.78 12.57 17.94
C PRO A 371 -46.93 11.51 19.02
N VAL A 372 -45.95 11.44 19.92
CA VAL A 372 -46.11 10.80 21.22
C VAL A 372 -46.86 11.77 22.13
N GLY A 373 -47.86 11.27 22.87
CA GLY A 373 -48.83 12.08 23.62
C GLY A 373 -48.24 13.18 24.51
N ALA A 374 -49.11 14.12 24.87
CA ALA A 374 -48.82 15.39 25.53
C ALA A 374 -47.62 15.36 26.51
N GLY A 375 -46.49 15.94 26.08
CA GLY A 375 -45.35 16.24 26.94
C GLY A 375 -43.97 15.77 26.47
N ALA A 376 -43.85 15.01 25.37
CA ALA A 376 -42.55 14.56 24.85
C ALA A 376 -42.25 15.10 23.44
N THR A 377 -40.97 15.43 23.18
CA THR A 377 -40.49 15.87 21.86
C THR A 377 -40.71 14.76 20.82
N PRO A 378 -41.30 15.07 19.64
CA PRO A 378 -41.65 14.07 18.64
C PRO A 378 -40.39 13.36 18.11
N ILE A 379 -40.46 12.03 17.98
CA ILE A 379 -39.46 11.21 17.29
C ILE A 379 -39.70 11.33 15.79
N THR A 380 -38.76 11.93 15.06
CA THR A 380 -38.76 12.00 13.60
C THR A 380 -38.31 10.67 13.01
N GLN A 381 -39.23 9.91 12.42
CA GLN A 381 -38.89 8.71 11.67
C GLN A 381 -38.66 9.09 10.21
N THR A 382 -37.44 8.84 9.72
CA THR A 382 -37.06 9.12 8.33
C THR A 382 -37.23 7.83 7.53
N GLN A 383 -38.18 7.81 6.59
CA GLN A 383 -38.40 6.68 5.69
C GLN A 383 -38.04 7.10 4.27
N THR A 384 -37.16 6.35 3.62
CA THR A 384 -36.78 6.60 2.22
C THR A 384 -37.49 5.59 1.34
N THR A 385 -38.37 6.05 0.46
CA THR A 385 -39.10 5.21 -0.50
C THR A 385 -38.72 5.63 -1.92
N THR A 386 -38.50 4.67 -2.81
CA THR A 386 -38.23 4.95 -4.23
C THR A 386 -39.57 5.09 -4.97
N GLU A 387 -39.81 6.24 -5.60
CA GLU A 387 -41.00 6.52 -6.40
C GLU A 387 -40.59 6.91 -7.84
N THR A 388 -41.31 6.42 -8.85
CA THR A 388 -41.09 6.79 -10.24
C THR A 388 -41.89 8.05 -10.56
N LYS A 389 -41.22 9.14 -10.94
CA LYS A 389 -41.86 10.42 -11.29
C LYS A 389 -41.47 10.86 -12.69
N VAL A 390 -42.46 11.34 -13.44
CA VAL A 390 -42.24 12.01 -14.73
C VAL A 390 -42.01 13.49 -14.49
N GLU A 391 -40.90 14.03 -14.98
CA GLU A 391 -40.58 15.45 -14.93
C GLU A 391 -40.58 16.02 -16.36
N THR A 392 -41.38 17.06 -16.58
CA THR A 392 -41.42 17.79 -17.85
C THR A 392 -40.36 18.89 -17.85
N GLN A 393 -39.65 19.03 -18.97
CA GLN A 393 -38.62 20.03 -19.18
C GLN A 393 -38.93 20.77 -20.48
N ARG A 394 -39.01 22.10 -20.40
CA ARG A 394 -39.16 23.02 -21.53
C ARG A 394 -38.34 24.27 -21.29
N VAL A 395 -37.71 24.79 -22.33
CA VAL A 395 -37.05 26.10 -22.32
C VAL A 395 -37.94 27.08 -23.07
N ASP A 396 -38.22 28.23 -22.45
CA ASP A 396 -39.00 29.30 -23.06
C ASP A 396 -38.06 30.29 -23.77
N PHE A 397 -38.18 30.37 -25.09
CA PHE A 397 -37.42 31.29 -25.93
C PHE A 397 -38.24 32.57 -26.15
N LYS A 398 -37.71 33.74 -25.77
CA LYS A 398 -38.42 35.02 -25.89
C LYS A 398 -38.38 35.60 -27.31
N ASP A 399 -37.20 35.60 -27.94
CA ASP A 399 -36.95 36.32 -29.20
C ASP A 399 -36.60 35.38 -30.38
N SER A 400 -36.72 34.06 -30.22
CA SER A 400 -36.31 33.10 -31.23
C SER A 400 -37.25 31.90 -31.31
N ASN A 401 -37.49 31.42 -32.53
CA ASN A 401 -38.23 30.18 -32.76
C ASN A 401 -37.23 29.03 -32.86
N PRO A 402 -37.13 28.16 -31.83
CA PRO A 402 -36.05 27.18 -31.78
C PRO A 402 -36.28 26.05 -32.79
N LEU A 403 -35.19 25.41 -33.23
CA LEU A 403 -35.18 24.47 -34.36
C LEU A 403 -36.13 23.28 -34.19
N LEU A 404 -36.27 22.77 -32.96
CA LEU A 404 -37.08 21.58 -32.65
C LEU A 404 -38.42 21.93 -31.99
N ARG A 405 -38.94 23.16 -32.19
CA ARG A 405 -40.24 23.55 -31.61
C ARG A 405 -41.35 22.63 -32.10
N GLY A 406 -42.09 22.05 -31.16
CA GLY A 406 -43.19 21.11 -31.45
C GLY A 406 -42.78 19.65 -31.53
N LEU A 407 -41.49 19.33 -31.37
CA LEU A 407 -41.02 17.97 -31.10
C LEU A 407 -41.23 17.63 -29.61
N GLN A 408 -41.80 16.47 -29.33
CA GLN A 408 -41.90 15.89 -27.99
C GLN A 408 -40.87 14.77 -27.84
N ALA A 409 -40.10 14.78 -26.75
CA ALA A 409 -39.07 13.80 -26.47
C ALA A 409 -39.33 13.16 -25.09
N LEU A 410 -39.64 11.87 -25.07
CA LEU A 410 -39.89 11.11 -23.84
C LEU A 410 -38.72 10.19 -23.55
N GLY A 411 -38.06 10.35 -22.40
CA GLY A 411 -36.96 9.48 -21.99
C GLY A 411 -37.32 8.56 -20.82
N ASP A 412 -36.85 7.31 -20.90
CA ASP A 412 -36.84 6.35 -19.79
C ASP A 412 -35.40 6.08 -19.35
N GLU A 413 -35.01 6.60 -18.17
CA GLU A 413 -33.66 6.44 -17.62
C GLU A 413 -33.32 4.98 -17.28
N ARG A 414 -34.32 4.18 -16.93
CA ARG A 414 -34.13 2.77 -16.55
C ARG A 414 -33.67 1.92 -17.73
N THR A 415 -34.22 2.18 -18.92
CA THR A 415 -33.88 1.46 -20.15
C THR A 415 -32.87 2.17 -21.03
N ASN A 416 -32.47 3.39 -20.64
CA ASN A 416 -31.69 4.32 -21.45
C ASN A 416 -32.27 4.47 -22.87
N SER A 417 -33.60 4.61 -22.94
CA SER A 417 -34.34 4.72 -24.20
C SER A 417 -35.03 6.08 -24.33
N LEU A 418 -35.12 6.55 -25.56
CA LEU A 418 -35.63 7.86 -25.94
C LEU A 418 -36.68 7.69 -27.04
N THR A 419 -37.89 8.20 -26.81
CA THR A 419 -38.98 8.19 -27.78
C THR A 419 -39.25 9.61 -28.26
N LEU A 420 -39.04 9.84 -29.54
CA LEU A 420 -39.29 11.11 -30.22
C LEU A 420 -40.67 11.06 -30.89
N ILE A 421 -41.47 12.11 -30.71
CA ILE A 421 -42.83 12.22 -31.25
C ILE A 421 -42.99 13.61 -31.85
N GLY A 422 -43.25 13.71 -33.16
CA GLY A 422 -43.43 15.00 -33.81
C GLY A 422 -43.46 14.90 -35.34
N PRO A 423 -43.42 16.03 -36.05
CA PRO A 423 -43.32 16.07 -37.51
C PRO A 423 -42.13 15.24 -38.03
N PRO A 424 -42.27 14.47 -39.13
CA PRO A 424 -41.22 13.59 -39.65
C PRO A 424 -39.87 14.29 -39.81
N ARG A 425 -39.88 15.51 -40.36
CA ARG A 425 -38.68 16.33 -40.55
C ARG A 425 -37.96 16.65 -39.25
N LEU A 426 -38.68 17.05 -38.20
CA LEU A 426 -38.08 17.38 -36.89
C LEU A 426 -37.50 16.13 -36.20
N VAL A 427 -38.17 14.99 -36.35
CA VAL A 427 -37.68 13.71 -35.83
C VAL A 427 -36.37 13.30 -36.53
N GLU A 428 -36.26 13.50 -37.85
CA GLU A 428 -35.03 13.21 -38.60
C GLU A 428 -33.88 14.14 -38.22
N MET A 429 -34.16 15.44 -38.05
CA MET A 429 -33.18 16.40 -37.54
C MET A 429 -32.67 16.01 -36.16
N ALA A 430 -33.58 15.69 -35.23
CA ALA A 430 -33.21 15.25 -33.88
C ALA A 430 -32.39 13.95 -33.91
N MET A 431 -32.75 12.99 -34.77
CA MET A 431 -31.98 11.75 -34.92
C MET A 431 -30.57 11.98 -35.49
N ALA A 432 -30.41 12.88 -36.46
CA ALA A 432 -29.11 13.21 -37.01
C ALA A 432 -28.20 13.78 -35.91
N GLN A 433 -28.72 14.66 -35.06
CA GLN A 433 -27.97 15.22 -33.93
C GLN A 433 -27.66 14.18 -32.84
N LEU A 434 -28.64 13.32 -32.49
CA LEU A 434 -28.44 12.26 -31.50
C LEU A 434 -27.40 11.23 -31.94
N THR A 435 -27.33 10.93 -33.23
CA THR A 435 -26.35 9.99 -33.80
C THR A 435 -24.92 10.50 -33.65
N GLN A 436 -24.71 11.82 -33.72
CA GLN A 436 -23.41 12.46 -33.48
C GLN A 436 -23.03 12.48 -32.00
N LEU A 437 -24.02 12.58 -31.11
CA LEU A 437 -23.79 12.47 -29.67
C LEU A 437 -23.49 11.03 -29.24
N ASP A 438 -24.15 10.05 -29.84
CA ASP A 438 -24.01 8.62 -29.49
C ASP A 438 -22.82 7.93 -30.19
N ILE A 439 -21.78 8.70 -30.57
CA ILE A 439 -20.54 8.14 -31.12
C ILE A 439 -19.77 7.36 -30.07
N ARG A 440 -19.15 6.25 -30.48
CA ARG A 440 -18.30 5.44 -29.60
C ARG A 440 -17.12 6.28 -29.11
N ARG A 441 -16.93 6.34 -27.79
CA ARG A 441 -15.75 7.02 -27.24
C ARG A 441 -14.52 6.14 -27.38
N ARG A 442 -13.38 6.77 -27.70
CA ARG A 442 -12.09 6.09 -27.86
C ARG A 442 -11.57 5.57 -26.52
N GLN A 443 -10.71 4.57 -26.61
CA GLN A 443 -10.01 3.98 -25.46
C GLN A 443 -8.50 4.11 -25.66
N VAL A 444 -7.77 4.18 -24.56
CA VAL A 444 -6.32 4.24 -24.54
C VAL A 444 -5.80 3.29 -23.48
N ALA A 445 -4.81 2.47 -23.84
CA ALA A 445 -4.00 1.70 -22.92
C ALA A 445 -2.86 2.59 -22.41
N VAL A 446 -2.85 2.87 -21.11
CA VAL A 446 -1.81 3.65 -20.46
C VAL A 446 -0.86 2.71 -19.75
N ASN A 447 0.36 2.62 -20.26
CA ASN A 447 1.46 1.91 -19.64
C ASN A 447 2.22 2.86 -18.71
N VAL A 448 2.35 2.50 -17.44
CA VAL A 448 3.07 3.31 -16.45
C VAL A 448 4.21 2.47 -15.87
N LYS A 449 5.46 2.92 -16.02
CA LYS A 449 6.62 2.28 -15.40
C LYS A 449 7.11 3.13 -14.25
N ILE A 450 7.15 2.55 -13.07
CA ILE A 450 7.60 3.23 -11.86
C ILE A 450 8.83 2.50 -11.36
N ILE A 451 9.92 3.26 -11.21
CA ILE A 451 11.21 2.77 -10.72
C ILE A 451 11.53 3.55 -9.45
N ASP A 452 11.55 2.88 -8.31
CA ASP A 452 12.03 3.44 -7.05
C ASP A 452 13.39 2.82 -6.71
N VAL A 453 14.40 3.66 -6.56
CA VAL A 453 15.79 3.27 -6.27
C VAL A 453 16.19 3.86 -4.93
N ASN A 454 16.73 3.02 -4.04
CA ASN A 454 17.32 3.43 -2.78
C ASN A 454 18.76 2.89 -2.71
N LEU A 455 19.72 3.80 -2.69
CA LEU A 455 21.15 3.53 -2.63
C LEU A 455 21.67 4.03 -1.28
N LEU A 456 22.37 3.17 -0.55
CA LEU A 456 23.02 3.47 0.71
C LEU A 456 24.49 3.10 0.60
N ASN A 457 25.38 3.99 1.02
CA ASN A 457 26.80 3.76 1.12
C ASN A 457 27.29 4.31 2.46
N THR A 458 27.59 3.41 3.38
CA THR A 458 28.10 3.74 4.71
C THR A 458 29.57 3.36 4.79
N GLN A 459 30.43 4.32 5.13
CA GLN A 459 31.85 4.14 5.36
C GLN A 459 32.16 4.41 6.82
N ASP A 460 32.70 3.41 7.50
CA ASP A 460 33.05 3.43 8.92
C ASP A 460 34.55 3.21 9.08
N TYR A 461 35.23 4.23 9.59
CA TYR A 461 36.63 4.16 9.97
C TYR A 461 36.74 4.48 11.45
N ASN A 462 37.24 3.52 12.22
CA ASN A 462 37.38 3.62 13.67
C ASN A 462 38.69 2.98 14.12
N THR A 463 39.35 3.62 15.08
CA THR A 463 40.50 3.05 15.77
C THR A 463 40.24 3.18 17.27
N SER A 464 40.40 2.08 18.01
CA SER A 464 40.40 2.10 19.46
C SER A 464 41.66 1.47 19.99
N PHE A 465 42.28 2.08 21.00
CA PHE A 465 43.44 1.52 21.66
C PHE A 465 43.52 1.94 23.12
N SER A 466 44.18 1.12 23.93
CA SER A 466 44.41 1.39 25.34
C SER A 466 45.76 0.85 25.80
N PHE A 467 46.32 1.50 26.80
CA PHE A 467 47.53 1.04 27.49
C PHE A 467 47.52 1.54 28.93
N GLY A 468 48.31 0.89 29.79
CA GLY A 468 48.41 1.24 31.20
C GLY A 468 49.86 1.37 31.66
N ILE A 469 50.10 2.30 32.59
CA ILE A 469 51.40 2.47 33.28
C ILE A 469 51.09 2.58 34.78
N GLY A 470 51.60 1.66 35.60
CA GLY A 470 51.25 1.60 37.03
C GLY A 470 49.75 1.38 37.22
N ASN A 471 49.08 2.32 37.90
CA ASN A 471 47.61 2.35 38.10
C ASN A 471 46.92 3.39 37.19
N ASN A 472 47.61 3.83 36.14
CA ASN A 472 47.11 4.83 35.20
C ASN A 472 46.76 4.14 33.88
N PHE A 473 45.65 4.53 33.28
CA PHE A 473 45.20 3.98 32.00
C PHE A 473 44.89 5.11 31.01
N PHE A 474 45.40 4.96 29.80
CA PHE A 474 44.99 5.73 28.64
C PHE A 474 44.05 4.87 27.80
N THR A 475 42.91 5.45 27.39
CA THR A 475 42.03 4.85 26.41
C THR A 475 41.70 5.85 25.32
N ASN A 476 41.69 5.40 24.07
CA ASN A 476 41.03 6.05 22.94
C ASN A 476 40.01 5.05 22.40
N ASP A 477 38.73 5.40 22.42
CA ASP A 477 37.68 4.60 21.81
C ASP A 477 36.76 5.49 20.99
N GLY A 478 36.77 5.32 19.67
CA GLY A 478 35.91 6.12 18.78
C GLY A 478 36.27 7.61 18.74
N GLY A 479 37.54 7.96 18.96
CA GLY A 479 37.98 9.36 19.05
C GLY A 479 37.65 10.05 20.38
N ALA A 480 37.11 9.34 21.36
CA ALA A 480 37.01 9.80 22.74
C ALA A 480 38.22 9.29 23.53
N ALA A 481 39.05 10.21 24.04
CA ALA A 481 40.17 9.87 24.90
C ALA A 481 39.83 10.05 26.38
N SER A 482 40.36 9.16 27.22
CA SER A 482 40.40 9.38 28.66
C SER A 482 41.77 9.03 29.24
N LEU A 483 42.18 9.83 30.23
CA LEU A 483 43.39 9.65 31.02
C LEU A 483 42.96 9.49 32.47
N ASN A 484 43.07 8.28 33.01
CA ASN A 484 42.63 7.99 34.37
C ASN A 484 43.85 7.70 35.23
N PHE A 485 43.96 8.40 36.37
CA PHE A 485 45.03 8.23 37.34
C PHE A 485 44.52 7.46 38.56
N GLY A 486 45.27 6.45 39.01
CA GLY A 486 44.91 5.67 40.21
C GLY A 486 43.67 4.77 40.07
N GLY A 487 43.21 4.49 38.84
CA GLY A 487 42.09 3.58 38.58
C GLY A 487 42.51 2.11 38.53
N SER A 488 41.54 1.20 38.67
CA SER A 488 41.79 -0.25 38.56
C SER A 488 41.46 -0.85 37.20
N ARG A 489 40.86 -0.05 36.31
CA ARG A 489 40.56 -0.41 34.93
C ARG A 489 40.63 0.80 33.99
N PRO A 490 40.76 0.59 32.67
CA PRO A 490 40.56 1.65 31.69
C PRO A 490 39.11 2.16 31.72
N ALA A 491 38.88 3.43 31.39
CA ALA A 491 37.53 3.96 31.27
C ALA A 491 36.82 3.42 30.01
N THR A 492 35.53 3.20 30.15
CA THR A 492 34.62 2.88 29.06
C THR A 492 34.35 4.11 28.19
N ARG A 493 33.85 3.90 26.96
CA ARG A 493 33.45 4.99 26.07
C ARG A 493 32.45 5.95 26.73
N ALA A 494 31.45 5.41 27.43
CA ALA A 494 30.44 6.22 28.12
C ALA A 494 31.09 7.16 29.14
N GLU A 495 31.96 6.62 30.01
CA GLU A 495 32.73 7.39 31.00
C GLU A 495 33.63 8.44 30.32
N ALA A 496 34.34 8.07 29.25
CA ALA A 496 35.20 8.99 28.49
C ALA A 496 34.41 10.15 27.84
N THR A 497 33.18 9.91 27.40
CA THR A 497 32.32 10.94 26.77
C THR A 497 31.55 11.82 27.77
N SER A 498 31.36 11.37 29.02
CA SER A 498 30.51 12.05 30.00
C SER A 498 31.26 12.81 31.10
N SER A 499 32.58 13.00 30.95
CA SER A 499 33.50 13.59 31.94
C SER A 499 33.65 12.72 33.20
N VAL A 500 34.77 12.02 33.34
CA VAL A 500 35.05 11.19 34.53
C VAL A 500 35.55 12.07 35.67
N THR A 501 34.68 12.43 36.62
CA THR A 501 35.09 13.03 37.90
C THR A 501 35.54 11.99 38.92
N GLY A 502 35.31 10.70 38.66
CA GLY A 502 35.71 9.58 39.51
C GLY A 502 36.74 8.66 38.86
N THR A 503 37.56 7.99 39.65
CA THR A 503 38.50 6.97 39.15
C THR A 503 37.75 5.71 38.74
N PRO A 504 37.89 5.20 37.50
CA PRO A 504 37.25 3.96 37.09
C PRO A 504 37.71 2.78 37.95
N VAL A 505 36.76 2.19 38.67
CA VAL A 505 36.99 0.99 39.49
C VAL A 505 36.20 -0.20 38.96
N ILE A 506 36.78 -1.39 39.07
CA ILE A 506 36.06 -2.63 38.80
C ILE A 506 35.34 -3.11 40.06
N SER A 507 34.04 -3.36 39.91
CA SER A 507 33.22 -3.95 40.96
C SER A 507 33.57 -5.42 41.17
N ASN A 508 33.57 -5.85 42.43
CA ASN A 508 33.63 -7.25 42.79
C ASN A 508 32.31 -7.92 42.37
N PRO A 509 32.33 -8.92 41.45
CA PRO A 509 31.11 -9.55 40.97
C PRO A 509 30.39 -10.38 42.04
N VAL A 510 31.03 -10.67 43.17
CA VAL A 510 30.45 -11.43 44.29
C VAL A 510 29.74 -10.50 45.28
N THR A 511 30.32 -9.33 45.58
CA THR A 511 29.78 -8.42 46.61
C THR A 511 29.06 -7.19 46.03
N GLY A 512 29.21 -6.92 44.73
CA GLY A 512 28.68 -5.73 44.06
C GLY A 512 29.44 -4.43 44.38
N GLN A 513 30.31 -4.44 45.38
CA GLN A 513 31.14 -3.30 45.81
C GLN A 513 32.49 -3.28 45.08
N PRO A 514 33.14 -2.13 44.88
CA PRO A 514 34.45 -2.07 44.22
C PRO A 514 35.52 -2.78 45.04
N PHE A 515 36.46 -3.44 44.35
CA PHE A 515 37.61 -4.11 44.99
C PHE A 515 38.49 -3.14 45.77
N LEU A 516 38.52 -1.88 45.35
CA LEU A 516 39.13 -0.74 46.02
C LEU A 516 38.08 0.35 46.09
N ASP A 517 37.68 0.74 47.30
CA ASP A 517 36.70 1.81 47.49
C ASP A 517 37.42 3.17 47.50
N PRO A 518 37.29 4.00 46.45
CA PRO A 518 37.93 5.32 46.41
C PRO A 518 37.29 6.31 47.39
N ASN A 519 36.11 6.01 47.93
CA ASN A 519 35.38 6.88 48.87
C ASN A 519 35.63 6.51 50.33
N SER A 520 36.46 5.49 50.61
CA SER A 520 36.78 5.04 51.96
C SER A 520 38.27 4.76 52.11
N THR A 521 38.85 5.16 53.24
CA THR A 521 40.26 4.93 53.56
C THR A 521 40.44 4.08 54.80
N VAL A 522 41.55 3.36 54.88
CA VAL A 522 42.01 2.60 56.05
C VAL A 522 43.40 3.10 56.47
N ALA A 523 43.59 3.29 57.77
CA ALA A 523 44.86 3.71 58.33
C ALA A 523 45.78 2.48 58.50
N VAL A 524 46.96 2.52 57.89
CA VAL A 524 47.96 1.45 57.98
C VAL A 524 49.06 1.88 58.94
N PRO A 525 49.28 1.18 60.06
CA PRO A 525 50.34 1.52 61.01
C PRO A 525 51.75 1.41 60.43
N GLY A 526 52.66 2.29 60.85
CA GLY A 526 54.07 2.24 60.48
C GLY A 526 54.40 2.85 59.12
N THR A 527 53.45 3.49 58.44
CA THR A 527 53.67 4.12 57.13
C THR A 527 53.90 5.63 57.20
N THR A 528 53.90 6.23 58.39
CA THR A 528 54.30 7.63 58.61
C THR A 528 55.58 7.64 59.46
N PRO A 529 56.64 8.39 59.07
CA PRO A 529 57.91 8.43 59.79
C PRO A 529 57.74 8.70 61.28
N GLY A 530 58.41 7.91 62.12
CA GLY A 530 58.66 8.28 63.51
C GLY A 530 59.79 9.29 63.59
N THR A 531 60.26 9.60 64.80
CA THR A 531 61.43 10.48 64.98
C THR A 531 62.37 9.89 66.01
N ILE A 532 63.63 9.76 65.61
CA ILE A 532 64.73 9.33 66.48
C ILE A 532 65.72 10.49 66.63
N VAL A 533 66.25 10.66 67.84
CA VAL A 533 67.29 11.63 68.15
C VAL A 533 68.58 10.87 68.40
N VAL A 534 69.65 11.25 67.70
CA VAL A 534 70.99 10.72 67.91
C VAL A 534 71.75 11.77 68.71
N ASP A 535 72.22 11.38 69.90
CA ASP A 535 73.02 12.26 70.75
C ASP A 535 74.48 12.35 70.27
N PRO A 536 75.28 13.31 70.78
CA PRO A 536 76.68 13.46 70.38
C PRO A 536 77.57 12.25 70.71
N SER A 537 77.14 11.37 71.63
CA SER A 537 77.81 10.11 71.98
C SER A 537 77.35 8.92 71.13
N GLY A 538 76.46 9.14 70.16
CA GLY A 538 75.95 8.12 69.25
C GLY A 538 74.80 7.27 69.81
N ASN A 539 74.24 7.61 70.99
CA ASN A 539 73.07 6.90 71.48
C ASN A 539 71.82 7.36 70.75
N ILE A 540 70.99 6.40 70.34
CA ILE A 540 69.75 6.63 69.61
C ILE A 540 68.58 6.58 70.60
N THR A 541 67.84 7.68 70.73
CA THR A 541 66.61 7.77 71.53
C THR A 541 65.42 8.05 70.64
N ARG A 542 64.40 7.19 70.67
CA ARG A 542 63.15 7.41 69.93
C ARG A 542 62.28 8.42 70.69
N VAL A 543 61.96 9.53 70.04
CA VAL A 543 61.13 10.60 70.61
C VAL A 543 59.70 10.61 70.03
N ALA A 544 59.50 9.98 68.87
CA ALA A 544 58.17 9.73 68.31
C ALA A 544 58.12 8.35 67.64
N ASN A 545 57.05 7.60 67.91
CA ASN A 545 56.79 6.32 67.26
C ASN A 545 56.27 6.56 65.83
N PRO A 546 56.54 5.63 64.88
CA PRO A 546 55.94 5.69 63.55
C PRO A 546 54.41 5.73 63.62
N GLY A 547 53.82 6.66 62.88
CA GLY A 547 52.38 6.85 62.81
C GLY A 547 51.71 5.99 61.74
N SER A 548 50.39 6.17 61.57
CA SER A 548 49.61 5.51 60.52
C SER A 548 49.33 6.45 59.34
N GLY A 549 49.40 5.94 58.12
CA GLY A 549 49.01 6.65 56.89
C GLY A 549 47.68 6.15 56.35
N ASN A 550 46.91 7.02 55.69
CA ASN A 550 45.59 6.68 55.13
C ASN A 550 45.72 6.22 53.67
N PHE A 551 45.19 5.03 53.36
CA PHE A 551 45.17 4.47 52.01
C PHE A 551 43.76 4.03 51.62
N TYR A 552 43.44 3.94 50.32
CA TYR A 552 42.13 3.46 49.87
C TYR A 552 41.83 2.07 50.42
N ARG A 553 40.62 1.89 50.94
CA ARG A 553 40.23 0.65 51.61
C ARG A 553 40.00 -0.45 50.58
N PRO A 554 40.76 -1.55 50.62
CA PRO A 554 40.46 -2.71 49.80
C PRO A 554 39.26 -3.46 50.39
N THR A 555 38.33 -3.88 49.54
CA THR A 555 37.13 -4.62 49.96
C THR A 555 37.36 -6.12 49.75
N ALA A 556 37.70 -6.83 50.82
CA ALA A 556 37.87 -8.28 50.77
C ALA A 556 36.50 -9.00 50.74
N PRO A 557 36.30 -10.00 49.87
CA PRO A 557 35.14 -10.88 49.98
C PRO A 557 35.27 -11.77 51.23
N THR A 558 34.18 -11.90 51.99
CA THR A 558 34.05 -12.77 53.16
C THR A 558 34.58 -14.18 52.87
N GLY A 559 35.64 -14.59 53.57
CA GLY A 559 36.20 -15.95 53.52
C GLY A 559 37.15 -16.30 52.35
N ASN A 560 37.36 -15.40 51.38
CA ASN A 560 38.29 -15.43 50.23
C ASN A 560 37.96 -16.39 49.05
N PRO A 561 37.70 -15.84 47.85
CA PRO A 561 38.19 -16.49 46.62
C PRO A 561 39.11 -15.64 45.73
N LEU A 562 39.19 -14.33 45.91
CA LEU A 562 39.96 -13.41 45.05
C LEU A 562 40.35 -12.16 45.85
N GLN A 563 41.05 -12.30 46.98
CA GLN A 563 41.27 -11.19 47.93
C GLN A 563 42.17 -10.06 47.36
N PRO A 564 41.66 -8.85 47.08
CA PRO A 564 42.49 -7.65 47.09
C PRO A 564 42.64 -7.24 48.56
N GLY A 565 43.84 -7.43 49.09
CA GLY A 565 44.30 -6.78 50.32
C GLY A 565 45.41 -5.79 49.98
N PHE A 566 46.08 -5.26 51.01
CA PHE A 566 47.42 -4.72 50.77
C PHE A 566 48.34 -5.88 50.40
N SER A 567 48.93 -5.82 49.20
CA SER A 567 49.85 -6.82 48.68
C SER A 567 51.22 -6.67 49.33
N ASP A 568 51.68 -5.43 49.51
CA ASP A 568 52.93 -5.11 50.20
C ASP A 568 52.76 -3.81 50.98
N ILE A 569 53.32 -3.77 52.20
CA ILE A 569 53.43 -2.57 53.02
C ILE A 569 54.92 -2.33 53.26
N THR A 570 55.44 -1.26 52.68
CA THR A 570 56.79 -0.76 52.97
C THR A 570 56.68 0.22 54.13
N PRO A 571 57.30 -0.05 55.30
CA PRO A 571 57.28 0.87 56.42
C PRO A 571 57.97 2.20 56.08
N ALA A 572 57.57 3.26 56.77
CA ALA A 572 58.29 4.53 56.71
C ALA A 572 59.65 4.41 57.39
N THR A 573 60.63 5.14 56.88
CA THR A 573 61.90 5.35 57.60
C THR A 573 61.74 6.52 58.56
N ASP A 574 62.33 6.44 59.76
CA ASP A 574 62.23 7.50 60.76
C ASP A 574 62.93 8.80 60.32
N ASN A 575 62.43 9.94 60.78
CA ASN A 575 63.17 11.19 60.76
C ASN A 575 64.31 11.10 61.78
N ILE A 576 65.51 11.48 61.38
CA ILE A 576 66.71 11.43 62.23
C ILE A 576 67.10 12.85 62.61
N ILE A 577 67.07 13.17 63.90
CA ILE A 577 67.56 14.43 64.45
C ILE A 577 68.91 14.16 65.12
N THR A 578 70.00 14.60 64.50
CA THR A 578 71.35 14.43 65.06
C THR A 578 71.72 15.69 65.84
N ARG A 579 71.91 15.58 67.16
CA ARG A 579 72.48 16.66 67.98
C ARG A 579 73.99 16.61 67.90
N ASN A 580 74.59 17.68 67.43
CA ASN A 580 76.03 17.82 67.32
C ASN A 580 76.63 18.25 68.67
N ALA A 581 77.92 17.97 68.89
CA ALA A 581 78.62 18.32 70.13
C ALA A 581 78.71 19.84 70.39
N ASP A 582 78.43 20.67 69.37
CA ASP A 582 78.39 22.14 69.43
C ASP A 582 77.03 22.72 69.86
N GLY A 583 76.04 21.86 70.15
CA GLY A 583 74.69 22.28 70.55
C GLY A 583 73.71 22.50 69.38
N THR A 584 74.14 22.37 68.13
CA THR A 584 73.26 22.46 66.95
C THR A 584 72.58 21.11 66.65
N SER A 585 71.43 21.13 65.96
CA SER A 585 70.71 19.91 65.54
C SER A 585 70.51 19.90 64.03
N SER A 586 70.84 18.79 63.37
CA SER A 586 70.54 18.55 61.95
C SER A 586 69.38 17.54 61.83
N ILE A 587 68.49 17.75 60.86
CA ILE A 587 67.30 16.91 60.67
C ILE A 587 67.38 16.27 59.28
N THR A 588 67.41 14.95 59.23
CA THR A 588 67.25 14.16 58.01
C THR A 588 65.83 13.62 57.98
N GLN A 589 65.04 14.03 56.98
CA GLN A 589 63.66 13.57 56.83
C GLN A 589 63.63 12.14 56.29
N GLY A 590 62.84 11.29 56.93
CA GLY A 590 62.59 9.93 56.49
C GLY A 590 61.56 9.87 55.35
N ALA A 591 61.64 8.84 54.51
CA ALA A 591 60.65 8.52 53.50
C ALA A 591 59.34 7.99 54.12
N LEU A 592 58.22 8.40 53.53
CA LEU A 592 56.90 7.85 53.83
C LEU A 592 56.83 6.38 53.42
N GLY A 593 56.08 5.58 54.19
CA GLY A 593 55.79 4.21 53.84
C GLY A 593 54.73 4.14 52.73
N SER A 594 54.76 3.07 51.95
CA SER A 594 53.80 2.83 50.87
C SER A 594 53.04 1.54 51.12
N ALA A 595 51.72 1.58 50.97
CA ALA A 595 50.89 0.38 50.95
C ALA A 595 50.37 0.16 49.52
N THR A 596 50.75 -0.94 48.89
CA THR A 596 50.29 -1.29 47.55
C THR A 596 49.12 -2.24 47.64
N THR A 597 48.13 -2.06 46.78
CA THR A 597 47.00 -2.97 46.63
C THR A 597 47.02 -3.50 45.20
N THR A 598 46.85 -4.82 45.05
CA THR A 598 46.75 -5.45 43.74
C THR A 598 45.37 -6.04 43.54
N LEU A 599 44.86 -5.90 42.33
CA LEU A 599 43.65 -6.61 41.96
C LEU A 599 43.93 -8.11 41.85
N PRO A 600 42.90 -8.94 42.09
CA PRO A 600 43.01 -10.37 41.84
C PRO A 600 43.32 -10.62 40.37
N THR A 601 44.14 -11.64 40.09
CA THR A 601 44.71 -11.88 38.76
C THR A 601 43.67 -11.96 37.63
N LEU A 602 42.48 -12.51 37.90
CA LEU A 602 41.37 -12.60 36.94
C LEU A 602 40.71 -11.25 36.60
N PHE A 603 40.93 -10.22 37.41
CA PHE A 603 40.36 -8.87 37.24
C PHE A 603 41.41 -7.81 36.92
N GLN A 604 42.68 -8.22 36.73
CA GLN A 604 43.71 -7.31 36.28
C GLN A 604 43.54 -7.01 34.80
N PHE A 605 43.48 -5.72 34.46
CA PHE A 605 43.48 -5.31 33.06
C PHE A 605 44.91 -5.35 32.49
N PRO A 606 45.07 -5.80 31.24
CA PRO A 606 46.36 -5.79 30.58
C PRO A 606 46.87 -4.35 30.48
N LYS A 607 48.11 -4.13 30.92
CA LYS A 607 48.78 -2.83 30.84
C LYS A 607 49.48 -2.60 29.49
N ARG A 608 49.66 -3.67 28.70
CA ARG A 608 50.20 -3.62 27.32
C ARG A 608 49.28 -2.83 26.39
N LEU A 609 49.85 -2.31 25.31
CA LEU A 609 49.09 -1.68 24.23
C LEU A 609 48.14 -2.71 23.61
N LEU A 610 46.85 -2.44 23.73
CA LEU A 610 45.80 -3.12 22.98
C LEU A 610 45.29 -2.15 21.93
N ALA A 611 45.21 -2.58 20.68
CA ALA A 611 44.71 -1.77 19.59
C ALA A 611 43.73 -2.58 18.72
N SER A 612 42.69 -1.92 18.27
CA SER A 612 41.67 -2.44 17.36
C SER A 612 41.44 -1.41 16.25
N LEU A 613 41.50 -1.88 15.02
CA LEU A 613 41.25 -1.09 13.83
C LEU A 613 40.02 -1.66 13.13
N GLN A 614 39.02 -0.81 12.92
CA GLN A 614 37.82 -1.13 12.15
C GLN A 614 37.76 -0.22 10.93
N ALA A 615 37.73 -0.84 9.76
CA ALA A 615 37.48 -0.18 8.49
C ALA A 615 36.43 -0.99 7.74
N GLN A 616 35.27 -0.39 7.50
CA GLN A 616 34.12 -1.05 6.91
C GLN A 616 33.47 -0.14 5.88
N VAL A 617 33.12 -0.71 4.72
CA VAL A 617 32.24 -0.06 3.74
C VAL A 617 31.04 -0.97 3.53
N THR A 618 29.84 -0.43 3.73
CA THR A 618 28.58 -1.14 3.57
C THR A 618 27.79 -0.47 2.47
N ASN A 619 27.55 -1.19 1.37
CA ASN A 619 26.71 -0.72 0.27
C ASN A 619 25.37 -1.46 0.30
N GLY A 620 24.27 -0.74 0.21
CA GLY A 620 22.91 -1.26 0.13
C GLY A 620 22.19 -0.70 -1.08
N ASN A 621 21.70 -1.56 -1.97
CA ASN A 621 20.96 -1.14 -3.15
C ASN A 621 19.59 -1.84 -3.14
N ALA A 622 18.52 -1.06 -3.25
CA ALA A 622 17.18 -1.57 -3.46
C ALA A 622 16.56 -0.93 -4.70
N LYS A 623 15.91 -1.74 -5.54
CA LYS A 623 15.18 -1.29 -6.72
C LYS A 623 13.81 -1.94 -6.74
N ILE A 624 12.76 -1.13 -6.82
CA ILE A 624 11.39 -1.57 -7.02
C ILE A 624 11.00 -1.12 -8.43
N LEU A 625 10.52 -2.05 -9.25
CA LEU A 625 10.01 -1.79 -10.59
C LEU A 625 8.58 -2.30 -10.68
N THR A 626 7.65 -1.42 -11.05
CA THR A 626 6.26 -1.78 -11.29
C THR A 626 5.84 -1.26 -12.66
N ASP A 627 5.12 -2.08 -13.42
CA ASP A 627 4.70 -1.79 -14.80
C ASP A 627 3.20 -2.08 -15.03
N PRO A 628 2.28 -1.40 -14.33
CA PRO A 628 0.85 -1.56 -14.59
C PRO A 628 0.46 -0.98 -15.95
N THR A 629 -0.42 -1.68 -16.66
CA THR A 629 -1.09 -1.18 -17.86
C THR A 629 -2.58 -1.05 -17.56
N LEU A 630 -3.15 0.13 -17.80
CA LEU A 630 -4.56 0.43 -17.57
C LEU A 630 -5.24 0.79 -18.89
N ILE A 631 -6.34 0.14 -19.22
CA ILE A 631 -7.18 0.55 -20.34
C ILE A 631 -8.26 1.48 -19.81
N VAL A 632 -8.34 2.68 -20.37
CA VAL A 632 -9.26 3.72 -19.91
C VAL A 632 -9.95 4.36 -21.11
N GLN A 633 -11.26 4.58 -20.98
CA GLN A 633 -12.05 5.28 -22.00
C GLN A 633 -11.91 6.80 -21.85
N GLU A 634 -12.09 7.53 -22.94
CA GLU A 634 -12.12 8.99 -22.93
C GLU A 634 -13.15 9.56 -21.94
N GLY A 635 -12.70 10.51 -21.11
CA GLY A 635 -13.48 11.14 -20.04
C GLY A 635 -13.59 10.31 -18.76
N GLN A 636 -12.97 9.13 -18.68
CA GLN A 636 -13.03 8.23 -17.52
C GLN A 636 -11.73 8.22 -16.70
N THR A 637 -11.84 7.72 -15.48
CA THR A 637 -10.71 7.51 -14.57
C THR A 637 -10.61 6.04 -14.19
N ALA A 638 -9.39 5.50 -14.15
CA ALA A 638 -9.09 4.16 -13.68
C ALA A 638 -8.10 4.22 -12.51
N ASN A 639 -8.31 3.36 -11.52
CA ASN A 639 -7.46 3.25 -10.34
C ASN A 639 -6.97 1.82 -10.19
N VAL A 640 -5.68 1.65 -9.86
CA VAL A 640 -5.08 0.35 -9.53
C VAL A 640 -4.34 0.44 -8.19
N ASN A 641 -4.66 -0.49 -7.29
CA ASN A 641 -4.06 -0.57 -5.97
C ASN A 641 -3.35 -1.92 -5.81
N LEU A 642 -2.02 -1.89 -5.82
CA LEU A 642 -1.15 -3.04 -5.61
C LEU A 642 -0.47 -2.89 -4.24
N THR A 643 -1.24 -3.14 -3.18
CA THR A 643 -0.86 -2.84 -1.79
C THR A 643 -0.98 -4.05 -0.88
N GLN A 644 -0.13 -4.10 0.15
CA GLN A 644 -0.22 -4.99 1.30
C GLN A 644 -0.50 -4.17 2.57
N GLU A 645 -1.10 -4.78 3.59
CA GLU A 645 -1.38 -4.12 4.87
C GLU A 645 -0.25 -4.38 5.87
N VAL A 646 0.28 -3.33 6.48
CA VAL A 646 1.25 -3.39 7.58
C VAL A 646 0.71 -2.62 8.79
N VAL A 647 1.16 -2.94 9.99
CA VAL A 647 0.82 -2.16 11.19
C VAL A 647 1.66 -0.90 11.19
N GLY A 648 1.08 0.22 10.78
CA GLY A 648 1.76 1.52 10.70
C GLY A 648 1.67 2.31 11.99
N ASN A 649 0.61 2.12 12.76
CA ASN A 649 0.37 2.86 14.00
C ASN A 649 -0.38 2.00 15.04
N ILE A 650 -0.37 2.43 16.29
CA ILE A 650 -1.07 1.78 17.40
C ILE A 650 -1.82 2.86 18.19
N LYS A 651 -3.13 2.70 18.35
CA LYS A 651 -3.96 3.57 19.19
C LYS A 651 -4.13 2.93 20.56
N ARG A 652 -3.88 3.72 21.59
CA ARG A 652 -4.12 3.35 22.99
C ARG A 652 -5.30 4.16 23.51
N GLU A 653 -6.34 3.45 23.93
CA GLU A 653 -7.52 4.03 24.57
C GLU A 653 -7.59 3.53 26.01
N ILE A 654 -7.69 4.46 26.96
CA ILE A 654 -7.83 4.13 28.38
C ILE A 654 -9.21 4.57 28.81
N VAL A 655 -10.12 3.61 29.00
CA VAL A 655 -11.43 3.85 29.56
C VAL A 655 -11.33 3.64 31.07
N ARG A 656 -11.51 4.71 31.84
CA ARG A 656 -11.55 4.63 33.31
C ARG A 656 -12.99 4.66 33.76
N ASP A 657 -13.41 3.57 34.40
CA ASP A 657 -14.66 3.51 35.14
C ASP A 657 -14.37 3.43 36.65
N ALA A 658 -15.37 3.71 37.50
CA ALA A 658 -15.22 4.12 38.91
C ALA A 658 -14.23 3.31 39.80
N ASN A 659 -13.88 2.06 39.44
CA ASN A 659 -12.84 1.25 40.10
C ASN A 659 -11.96 0.42 39.14
N LEU A 660 -12.10 0.55 37.82
CA LEU A 660 -11.37 -0.25 36.84
C LEU A 660 -10.91 0.61 35.66
N ALA A 661 -9.61 0.58 35.36
CA ALA A 661 -9.07 1.13 34.13
C ALA A 661 -8.93 0.00 33.10
N THR A 662 -9.69 0.06 32.01
CA THR A 662 -9.52 -0.84 30.88
C THR A 662 -8.65 -0.14 29.84
N GLU A 663 -7.51 -0.74 29.52
CA GLU A 663 -6.64 -0.29 28.44
C GLU A 663 -6.89 -1.13 27.19
N THR A 664 -7.34 -0.48 26.11
CA THR A 664 -7.50 -1.10 24.80
C THR A 664 -6.39 -0.62 23.88
N ILE A 665 -5.58 -1.56 23.39
CA ILE A 665 -4.53 -1.32 22.40
C ILE A 665 -5.03 -1.85 21.06
N SER A 666 -5.24 -0.96 20.08
CA SER A 666 -5.67 -1.33 18.74
C SER A 666 -4.60 -1.00 17.71
N ALA A 667 -4.32 -1.95 16.83
CA ALA A 667 -3.38 -1.77 15.72
C ALA A 667 -4.08 -1.10 14.54
N GLU A 668 -3.53 0.01 14.05
CA GLU A 668 -3.97 0.68 12.83
C GLU A 668 -3.13 0.18 11.65
N LYS A 669 -3.85 -0.36 10.66
CA LYS A 669 -3.22 -0.93 9.47
C LYS A 669 -3.11 0.13 8.37
N ASP A 670 -1.90 0.29 7.88
CA ASP A 670 -1.61 1.12 6.71
C ASP A 670 -1.38 0.24 5.48
N ARG A 671 -1.90 0.71 4.33
CA ARG A 671 -1.67 0.06 3.04
C ARG A 671 -0.37 0.58 2.44
N VAL A 672 0.60 -0.30 2.29
CA VAL A 672 1.88 -0.02 1.63
C VAL A 672 1.95 -0.73 0.29
N GLY A 673 2.49 -0.09 -0.74
CA GLY A 673 2.56 -0.58 -2.10
C GLY A 673 2.32 0.54 -3.11
N LEU A 674 1.86 0.19 -4.30
CA LEU A 674 1.53 1.15 -5.36
C LEU A 674 0.03 1.43 -5.38
N THR A 675 -0.34 2.70 -5.34
CA THR A 675 -1.66 3.19 -5.74
C THR A 675 -1.49 4.10 -6.94
N LEU A 676 -2.17 3.82 -8.04
CA LEU A 676 -2.04 4.59 -9.28
C LEU A 676 -3.43 4.95 -9.81
N GLY A 677 -3.68 6.25 -9.89
CA GLY A 677 -4.84 6.81 -10.60
C GLY A 677 -4.43 7.36 -11.96
N VAL A 678 -5.18 7.01 -13.01
CA VAL A 678 -5.04 7.53 -14.37
C VAL A 678 -6.38 8.07 -14.83
N LYS A 679 -6.41 9.32 -15.26
CA LYS A 679 -7.59 9.96 -15.83
C LYS A 679 -7.31 10.37 -17.27
N ILE A 680 -8.22 10.03 -18.18
CA ILE A 680 -8.17 10.45 -19.57
C ILE A 680 -9.18 11.58 -19.75
N GLU A 681 -8.71 12.76 -20.12
CA GLU A 681 -9.59 13.88 -20.41
C GLU A 681 -10.12 13.82 -21.83
N ARG A 682 -9.21 13.65 -22.80
CA ARG A 682 -9.56 13.71 -24.23
C ARG A 682 -8.59 12.90 -25.09
N ILE A 683 -9.10 12.30 -26.17
CA ILE A 683 -8.31 11.61 -27.20
C ILE A 683 -8.56 12.27 -28.55
N ASP A 684 -7.59 13.02 -29.04
CA ASP A 684 -7.70 13.77 -30.29
C ASP A 684 -7.39 12.93 -31.53
N ASP A 685 -7.93 13.37 -32.66
CA ASP A 685 -7.84 12.69 -33.96
C ASP A 685 -6.42 12.68 -34.53
N ASN A 686 -5.60 13.67 -34.13
CA ASN A 686 -4.18 13.74 -34.49
C ASN A 686 -3.29 12.80 -33.67
N GLY A 687 -3.90 11.87 -32.92
CA GLY A 687 -3.22 10.86 -32.11
C GLY A 687 -2.64 11.40 -30.80
N PHE A 688 -3.13 12.54 -30.32
CA PHE A 688 -2.73 13.07 -29.01
C PHE A 688 -3.73 12.68 -27.93
N VAL A 689 -3.21 12.25 -26.78
CA VAL A 689 -3.97 11.88 -25.59
C VAL A 689 -3.68 12.90 -24.50
N SER A 690 -4.75 13.53 -24.00
CA SER A 690 -4.69 14.42 -22.84
C SER A 690 -5.10 13.64 -21.60
N LEU A 691 -4.16 13.45 -20.67
CA LEU A 691 -4.33 12.58 -19.51
C LEU A 691 -3.65 13.17 -18.26
N SER A 692 -4.02 12.69 -17.09
CA SER A 692 -3.34 13.00 -15.83
C SER A 692 -3.09 11.72 -15.03
N VAL A 693 -1.93 11.63 -14.39
CA VAL A 693 -1.48 10.46 -13.63
C VAL A 693 -1.12 10.90 -12.22
N ALA A 694 -1.60 10.16 -11.23
CA ALA A 694 -1.27 10.37 -9.83
C ALA A 694 -0.80 9.05 -9.17
N PRO A 695 0.48 8.67 -9.34
CA PRO A 695 1.04 7.52 -8.65
C PRO A 695 1.43 7.87 -7.21
N VAL A 696 1.19 6.94 -6.30
CA VAL A 696 1.61 6.96 -4.90
C VAL A 696 2.30 5.63 -4.58
N VAL A 697 3.57 5.69 -4.19
CA VAL A 697 4.37 4.54 -3.77
C VAL A 697 4.61 4.65 -2.27
N LYS A 698 4.11 3.66 -1.54
CA LYS A 698 4.34 3.51 -0.09
C LYS A 698 5.22 2.30 0.17
N ALA A 699 6.28 2.45 0.94
CA ALA A 699 7.19 1.35 1.28
C ALA A 699 7.39 1.25 2.81
N PRO A 700 7.24 0.06 3.41
CA PRO A 700 7.55 -0.14 4.82
C PRO A 700 9.07 -0.01 5.03
N GLN A 701 9.45 0.73 6.06
CA GLN A 701 10.83 0.88 6.53
C GLN A 701 11.13 -0.15 7.63
N ALA A 702 12.32 -0.07 8.23
CA ALA A 702 12.67 -0.91 9.37
C ALA A 702 11.64 -0.80 10.52
N PRO A 703 11.35 -1.89 11.24
CA PRO A 703 10.45 -1.85 12.38
C PRO A 703 10.94 -0.86 13.44
N ALA A 704 10.03 -0.03 13.94
CA ALA A 704 10.28 0.85 15.07
C ALA A 704 9.55 0.30 16.31
N THR A 705 10.26 0.26 17.43
CA THR A 705 9.68 -0.14 18.71
C THR A 705 9.04 1.08 19.39
N ILE A 706 7.75 1.00 19.66
CA ILE A 706 7.02 2.00 20.46
C ILE A 706 6.72 1.41 21.82
N ASN A 707 7.07 2.16 22.87
CA ASN A 707 6.71 1.83 24.24
C ASN A 707 5.27 2.31 24.49
N VAL A 708 4.38 1.37 24.75
CA VAL A 708 2.93 1.66 24.89
C VAL A 708 2.55 1.91 26.36
N GLY A 709 3.53 2.14 27.24
CA GLY A 709 3.31 2.20 28.69
C GLY A 709 3.12 0.80 29.31
N GLY A 710 3.11 0.70 30.64
CA GLY A 710 2.86 -0.57 31.35
C GLY A 710 3.91 -1.68 31.19
N GLY A 711 5.09 -1.39 30.62
CA GLY A 711 6.14 -2.38 30.36
C GLY A 711 6.00 -3.16 29.04
N GLY A 712 4.99 -2.84 28.21
CA GLY A 712 4.82 -3.41 26.88
C GLY A 712 5.53 -2.61 25.78
N SER A 713 6.41 -3.26 25.04
CA SER A 713 6.98 -2.73 23.80
C SER A 713 6.30 -3.39 22.61
N GLN A 714 5.81 -2.59 21.66
CA GLN A 714 5.20 -3.07 20.42
C GLN A 714 6.03 -2.61 19.22
N GLN A 715 6.01 -3.40 18.14
CA GLN A 715 6.70 -3.07 16.90
C GLN A 715 5.71 -2.57 15.85
N ILE A 716 6.02 -1.42 15.25
CA ILE A 716 5.31 -0.86 14.09
C ILE A 716 6.26 -0.77 12.90
N PHE A 717 5.72 -0.64 11.69
CA PHE A 717 6.50 -0.30 10.50
C PHE A 717 6.34 1.19 10.20
N LEU A 718 7.45 1.93 10.16
CA LEU A 718 7.42 3.29 9.62
C LEU A 718 7.15 3.21 8.11
N VAL A 719 6.29 4.07 7.58
CA VAL A 719 5.93 4.06 6.16
C VAL A 719 6.56 5.26 5.46
N SER A 720 7.34 5.01 4.41
CA SER A 720 7.79 6.05 3.48
C SER A 720 6.76 6.19 2.39
N GLU A 721 6.29 7.41 2.13
CA GLU A 721 5.34 7.72 1.06
C GLU A 721 6.00 8.64 0.02
N ARG A 722 5.80 8.31 -1.24
CA ARG A 722 6.21 9.14 -2.38
C ARG A 722 5.02 9.27 -3.31
N SER A 723 4.55 10.50 -3.52
CA SER A 723 3.39 10.79 -4.36
C SER A 723 3.75 11.80 -5.44
N LEU A 724 3.09 11.67 -6.59
CA LEU A 724 3.21 12.60 -7.70
C LEU A 724 1.81 12.91 -8.24
N ASN A 725 1.62 14.14 -8.71
CA ASN A 725 0.47 14.54 -9.51
C ASN A 725 1.00 15.21 -10.77
N SER A 726 0.77 14.61 -11.94
CA SER A 726 1.28 15.16 -13.21
C SER A 726 0.56 16.43 -13.66
N GLY A 727 -0.62 16.75 -13.10
CA GLY A 727 -1.57 17.64 -13.73
C GLY A 727 -2.04 17.10 -15.10
N LEU A 728 -2.61 17.96 -15.93
CA LEU A 728 -2.97 17.61 -17.31
C LEU A 728 -1.73 17.63 -18.20
N ILE A 729 -1.43 16.50 -18.81
CA ILE A 729 -0.34 16.34 -19.78
C ILE A 729 -0.89 15.85 -21.11
N ARG A 730 -0.22 16.23 -22.19
CA ARG A 730 -0.60 15.88 -23.55
C ARG A 730 0.54 15.11 -24.21
N LEU A 731 0.26 13.89 -24.66
CA LEU A 731 1.23 12.97 -25.26
C LEU A 731 0.73 12.44 -26.59
N ARG A 732 1.63 12.17 -27.53
CA ARG A 732 1.28 11.43 -28.75
C ARG A 732 1.14 9.94 -28.45
N ASP A 733 0.32 9.25 -29.23
CA ASP A 733 0.23 7.80 -29.26
C ASP A 733 1.62 7.13 -29.36
N GLY A 734 1.89 6.18 -28.47
CA GLY A 734 3.17 5.48 -28.35
C GLY A 734 4.33 6.31 -27.78
N GLN A 735 4.16 7.60 -27.52
CA GLN A 735 5.23 8.46 -27.00
C GLN A 735 5.43 8.24 -25.50
N THR A 736 6.65 7.88 -25.10
CA THR A 736 7.01 7.80 -23.68
C THR A 736 7.42 9.16 -23.14
N LEU A 737 6.82 9.59 -22.02
CA LEU A 737 7.25 10.73 -21.23
C LEU A 737 7.78 10.28 -19.88
N ILE A 738 8.91 10.85 -19.47
CA ILE A 738 9.43 10.75 -18.11
C ILE A 738 8.83 11.91 -17.31
N LEU A 739 7.91 11.60 -16.40
CA LEU A 739 7.14 12.59 -15.63
C LEU A 739 7.94 13.20 -14.49
N SER A 740 8.84 12.42 -13.88
CA SER A 740 9.59 12.89 -12.72
C SER A 740 10.79 12.01 -12.43
N GLY A 741 11.83 12.66 -11.90
CA GLY A 741 13.01 12.07 -11.25
C GLY A 741 13.22 12.80 -9.92
N ILE A 742 12.38 12.53 -8.92
CA ILE A 742 12.58 13.08 -7.58
C ILE A 742 13.81 12.40 -7.01
N ILE A 743 14.92 13.15 -6.93
CA ILE A 743 16.18 12.69 -6.35
C ILE A 743 16.33 13.35 -4.99
N GLN A 744 16.50 12.54 -3.96
CA GLN A 744 16.90 12.97 -2.63
C GLN A 744 18.27 12.38 -2.33
N ASP A 745 19.28 13.22 -2.20
CA ASP A 745 20.63 12.83 -1.79
C ASP A 745 20.90 13.41 -0.39
N THR A 746 21.38 12.55 0.51
CA THR A 746 21.75 12.90 1.88
C THR A 746 23.16 12.41 2.14
N ASP A 747 24.12 13.33 2.27
CA ASP A 747 25.48 13.03 2.73
C ASP A 747 25.62 13.49 4.18
N ARG A 748 25.86 12.53 5.07
CA ARG A 748 26.10 12.76 6.49
C ARG A 748 27.48 12.25 6.84
N THR A 749 28.35 13.16 7.24
CA THR A 749 29.66 12.82 7.81
C THR A 749 29.70 13.19 9.29
N SER A 750 29.97 12.21 10.14
CA SER A 750 30.18 12.37 11.58
C SER A 750 31.63 12.05 11.92
N VAL A 751 32.33 13.01 12.51
CA VAL A 751 33.72 12.85 12.95
C VAL A 751 33.82 13.11 14.44
N SER A 752 34.29 12.10 15.17
CA SER A 752 34.67 12.21 16.58
C SER A 752 36.18 12.11 16.66
N LYS A 753 36.85 13.02 17.36
CA LYS A 753 38.32 13.08 17.41
C LYS A 753 38.84 13.58 18.74
N ILE A 754 40.06 13.16 19.08
CA ILE A 754 40.84 13.73 20.17
C ILE A 754 41.39 15.07 19.70
N PRO A 755 41.15 16.19 20.41
CA PRO A 755 41.73 17.49 20.06
C PRO A 755 43.26 17.41 19.95
N ILE A 756 43.86 18.19 19.05
CA ILE A 756 45.30 18.21 18.74
C ILE A 756 45.77 16.93 18.04
N LEU A 757 45.64 15.75 18.67
CA LEU A 757 46.15 14.48 18.13
C LEU A 757 45.40 14.01 16.89
N GLY A 758 44.08 14.23 16.82
CA GLY A 758 43.25 13.88 15.66
C GLY A 758 43.48 14.75 14.43
N ASP A 759 44.15 15.89 14.58
CA ASP A 759 44.45 16.85 13.51
C ASP A 759 45.88 16.72 12.96
N LEU A 760 46.70 15.84 13.55
CA LEU A 760 48.05 15.58 13.06
C LEU A 760 48.01 14.96 11.65
N PRO A 761 48.83 15.45 10.71
CA PRO A 761 48.95 14.82 9.39
C PRO A 761 49.50 13.40 9.53
N LEU A 762 49.10 12.50 8.61
CA LEU A 762 49.48 11.09 8.53
C LEU A 762 48.97 10.18 9.67
N ILE A 763 49.07 10.60 10.93
CA ILE A 763 48.73 9.78 12.10
C ILE A 763 47.40 10.15 12.76
N GLY A 764 46.82 11.33 12.47
CA GLY A 764 45.58 11.79 13.09
C GLY A 764 44.38 10.88 12.84
N SER A 765 44.40 10.05 11.79
CA SER A 765 43.37 9.04 11.52
C SER A 765 43.28 7.97 12.62
N LEU A 766 44.35 7.72 13.38
CA LEU A 766 44.36 6.78 14.51
C LEU A 766 43.67 7.35 15.76
N PHE A 767 43.49 8.67 15.82
CA PHE A 767 42.93 9.40 16.96
C PHE A 767 41.54 9.97 16.67
N ARG A 768 40.90 9.51 15.58
CA ARG A 768 39.54 9.91 15.20
C ARG A 768 38.73 8.74 14.68
N GLN A 769 37.41 8.83 14.86
CA GLN A 769 36.41 8.00 14.22
C GLN A 769 35.69 8.83 13.16
N THR A 770 35.53 8.27 11.95
CA THR A 770 34.79 8.88 10.86
C THR A 770 33.71 7.91 10.38
N ASN A 771 32.45 8.32 10.50
CA ASN A 771 31.29 7.64 9.91
C ASN A 771 30.76 8.55 8.79
N ARG A 772 30.77 8.07 7.56
CA ARG A 772 30.20 8.76 6.40
C ARG A 772 29.08 7.93 5.82
N SER A 773 27.87 8.45 5.84
CA SER A 773 26.68 7.83 5.28
C SER A 773 26.20 8.68 4.10
N ASN A 774 26.24 8.10 2.90
CA ASN A 774 25.61 8.67 1.72
C ASN A 774 24.36 7.85 1.39
N GLN A 775 23.22 8.52 1.30
CA GLN A 775 21.95 7.90 0.95
C GLN A 775 21.33 8.67 -0.21
N ARG A 776 21.12 7.97 -1.34
CA ARG A 776 20.47 8.51 -2.53
C ARG A 776 19.20 7.74 -2.84
N GLN A 777 18.10 8.46 -2.93
CA GLN A 777 16.78 7.92 -3.26
C GLN A 777 16.27 8.57 -4.53
N GLU A 778 15.72 7.78 -5.45
CA GLU A 778 15.29 8.26 -6.75
C GLU A 778 13.99 7.56 -7.18
N VAL A 779 12.95 8.31 -7.50
CA VAL A 779 11.73 7.79 -8.11
C VAL A 779 11.59 8.31 -9.52
N ILE A 780 11.52 7.38 -10.47
CA ILE A 780 11.32 7.65 -11.89
C ILE A 780 9.95 7.11 -12.30
N VAL A 781 9.13 7.97 -12.89
CA VAL A 781 7.84 7.58 -13.48
C VAL A 781 7.89 7.80 -14.98
N LEU A 782 7.76 6.73 -15.75
CA LEU A 782 7.60 6.77 -17.19
C LEU A 782 6.16 6.44 -17.55
N LEU A 783 5.66 7.12 -18.56
CA LEU A 783 4.28 7.02 -19.01
C LEU A 783 4.26 6.89 -20.52
N THR A 784 3.54 5.90 -21.04
CA THR A 784 3.34 5.71 -22.48
C THR A 784 1.86 5.41 -22.75
N PRO A 785 1.10 6.34 -23.35
CA PRO A 785 -0.24 6.06 -23.82
C PRO A 785 -0.20 5.34 -25.17
N GLN A 786 -1.12 4.42 -25.38
CA GLN A 786 -1.34 3.75 -26.66
C GLN A 786 -2.84 3.74 -26.98
N ILE A 787 -3.25 4.44 -28.03
CA ILE A 787 -4.65 4.50 -28.46
C ILE A 787 -5.05 3.11 -28.94
N MET A 788 -6.17 2.61 -28.45
CA MET A 788 -6.68 1.30 -28.87
C MET A 788 -7.50 1.47 -30.15
N ASP A 789 -7.11 0.72 -31.17
CA ASP A 789 -7.89 0.55 -32.39
C ASP A 789 -8.87 -0.62 -32.17
N ASP A 790 -10.16 -0.40 -32.46
CA ASP A 790 -11.24 -1.40 -32.30
C ASP A 790 -11.46 -2.20 -33.60
N THR A 791 -10.62 -2.01 -34.62
CA THR A 791 -10.64 -2.83 -35.82
C THR A 791 -10.16 -4.26 -35.54
N GLU A 792 -10.70 -5.25 -36.24
CA GLU A 792 -10.45 -6.69 -36.03
C GLU A 792 -8.96 -7.11 -36.08
N ASN A 793 -8.08 -6.20 -36.53
CA ASN A 793 -6.64 -6.41 -36.68
C ASN A 793 -5.78 -5.77 -35.57
N SER A 794 -6.37 -5.23 -34.49
CA SER A 794 -5.56 -4.55 -33.47
C SER A 794 -4.89 -5.49 -32.47
N SER A 795 -3.66 -5.14 -32.06
CA SER A 795 -2.88 -5.87 -31.05
C SER A 795 -3.55 -5.92 -29.66
N TYR A 796 -4.56 -5.08 -29.43
CA TYR A 796 -5.35 -5.00 -28.21
C TYR A 796 -6.85 -5.23 -28.47
N GLY A 797 -7.23 -5.79 -29.63
CA GLY A 797 -8.60 -6.20 -29.90
C GLY A 797 -9.08 -7.18 -28.83
N TYR A 798 -10.37 -7.53 -28.81
CA TYR A 798 -10.99 -8.43 -27.81
C TYR A 798 -10.34 -9.83 -27.65
N ASN A 799 -9.24 -10.10 -28.36
CA ASN A 799 -8.34 -11.22 -28.17
C ASN A 799 -7.38 -10.96 -27.00
N TYR A 800 -7.72 -11.53 -25.83
CA TYR A 800 -6.81 -11.66 -24.69
C TYR A 800 -5.48 -12.31 -25.12
N THR A 801 -4.37 -11.56 -25.04
CA THR A 801 -3.01 -12.07 -25.25
C THR A 801 -2.33 -12.32 -23.90
N PRO A 802 -2.50 -13.52 -23.31
CA PRO A 802 -1.90 -13.85 -22.02
C PRO A 802 -0.36 -13.73 -22.09
N SER A 803 0.25 -13.39 -20.95
CA SER A 803 1.71 -13.49 -20.80
C SER A 803 2.18 -14.91 -21.14
N PRO A 804 3.43 -15.12 -21.58
CA PRO A 804 3.92 -16.44 -22.01
C PRO A 804 3.68 -17.56 -20.99
N GLN A 805 3.75 -17.24 -19.69
CA GLN A 805 3.49 -18.16 -18.60
C GLN A 805 2.00 -18.52 -18.48
N VAL A 806 1.11 -17.53 -18.62
CA VAL A 806 -0.35 -17.76 -18.62
C VAL A 806 -0.79 -18.49 -19.89
N ARG A 807 -0.15 -18.20 -21.03
CA ARG A 807 -0.35 -18.93 -22.29
C ARG A 807 -0.04 -20.42 -22.12
N GLN A 808 1.10 -20.76 -21.53
CA GLN A 808 1.45 -22.17 -21.23
C GLN A 808 0.43 -22.85 -20.32
N ILE A 809 -0.14 -22.13 -19.36
CA ILE A 809 -1.17 -22.67 -18.47
C ILE A 809 -2.50 -22.88 -19.21
N LEU A 810 -2.89 -21.95 -20.09
CA LEU A 810 -4.12 -22.03 -20.88
C LEU A 810 -4.01 -23.11 -21.98
N GLU A 811 -2.87 -23.21 -22.65
CA GLU A 811 -2.57 -24.27 -23.61
C GLU A 811 -2.49 -25.64 -22.93
N ARG A 812 -1.90 -25.73 -21.74
CA ARG A 812 -1.92 -26.96 -20.92
C ARG A 812 -3.33 -27.36 -20.47
N ARG A 813 -4.27 -26.40 -20.41
CA ARG A 813 -5.71 -26.64 -20.19
C ARG A 813 -6.52 -26.79 -21.49
N GLY A 814 -5.86 -26.85 -22.65
CA GLY A 814 -6.49 -27.12 -23.95
C GLY A 814 -7.17 -25.92 -24.60
N LEU A 815 -6.95 -24.70 -24.10
CA LEU A 815 -7.52 -23.48 -24.67
C LEU A 815 -6.56 -22.92 -25.73
N LYS A 816 -7.02 -22.81 -26.98
CA LYS A 816 -6.24 -22.20 -28.07
C LYS A 816 -6.12 -20.69 -27.84
N THR A 817 -4.89 -20.18 -27.80
CA THR A 817 -4.63 -18.73 -27.77
C THR A 817 -4.14 -18.26 -29.15
N PRO A 818 -4.47 -17.03 -29.59
CA PRO A 818 -4.04 -16.53 -30.89
C PRO A 818 -2.52 -16.36 -30.95
N ALA A 819 -1.92 -16.78 -32.08
CA ALA A 819 -0.52 -16.57 -32.40
C ALA A 819 -0.30 -15.12 -32.86
N ARG A 820 0.85 -14.56 -32.49
CA ARG A 820 1.25 -13.18 -32.78
C ARG A 820 1.37 -12.90 -34.28
#